data_AF-A0A1T3CRZ0-F1
#
_entry.id   AF-A0A1T3CRZ0-F1
#
_cell.length_a   1.000
_cell.length_b   1.000
_cell.length_c   1.000
_cell.angle_alpha   90.00
_cell.angle_beta   90.00
_cell.angle_gamma   90.00
#
_symmetry.space_group_name_H-M   'P 1'
#
loop_
_entity.id
_entity.type
_entity.pdbx_description
1 polymer ?
#
loop_
_entity_poly.entity_id
_entity_poly.type
_entity_poly.pdbx_seq_one_letter_code
_entity_poly.pdbx_strand_id
1 'polypeptide(L)'
;MASAPDSQPDIVVPEMPSFTKGYHHRPYPAISPSRPEIATAAAGKNIVVTGGGTGIGKAIAIAFAQAGARSVAILGRRADRLQQTAAEMESEAAKHGHSPIIVTEVADLMHSETVNAALRSIQTKINTEASPTYLDVLVSNAGMAPKMGTVLGYDAQIMTKTFGLNVLSAFNAINAWVPLAPPGDKAVLINVSSMMAHARPVVTNFAYSMAKAANLKMIDYFAAENPSIHVVSLQPGIINTELGGDDMPVFVAPDTTDLPGQFCVWLLTDEAQFLKNKFVWANWDVEDLVARKDEVLTTRALTWGVEGVPVVIDNKTRSVIRRQAAKGQNLGRRITRPSRVKAFERQALVQPLFAVKSKHESSDVHQDNRDEGYSSHRDIEDAPSRIEPVIGDSVSVLSLPIDIAQEDRLLMYEAVAFMNAPRCLPSLNKAFSEGSVGHSIFLQLIFTDQAYYHCALATVLEFNHISPQAGVSTIRHLTQAFRLINERISGTKHVSNSTIAVVMSLSTYESSRGRYDQGMIHLSGLFRMVETRGGLDRVGSEEPEIMQKIYRADLDYALRFGATPKLNIKLFENSKAMERLDMPSIRDQSNLSLSLNPEFREQLGRELCELWKSAAEMSMLVNEASANKRSKLSRAKFLRSYIWLGHRLLNYAPLNKPRSLNRLQSMAHLGLLMLVSSLLCGLDRRVVENSILSQLLRDEASIETSSETQEILLWLLFLGAAGILQDPSHDIWLVPKTWETMQALGLGTWDSVRSILFKFPWMNDFYESEASALFVKVTQYQSSQLSL
;
A
#
# COMPACT_ATOMS: atom_id res chain seq x y z
N MET A 1 -42.31 42.91 12.09
CA MET A 1 -41.23 42.63 11.12
C MET A 1 -40.24 41.69 11.80
N ALA A 2 -40.26 40.41 11.46
CA ALA A 2 -39.20 39.47 11.83
C ALA A 2 -38.30 39.30 10.62
N SER A 3 -36.99 39.45 10.79
CA SER A 3 -36.01 39.27 9.73
C SER A 3 -35.95 37.80 9.29
N ALA A 4 -35.81 37.57 7.99
CA ALA A 4 -35.51 36.25 7.46
C ALA A 4 -34.15 35.76 7.99
N PRO A 5 -33.93 34.44 8.12
CA PRO A 5 -32.62 33.91 8.50
C PRO A 5 -31.57 34.20 7.41
N ASP A 6 -30.35 34.52 7.85
CA ASP A 6 -29.24 34.86 6.94
C ASP A 6 -28.99 33.76 5.91
N SER A 7 -28.98 34.16 4.64
CA SER A 7 -28.51 33.33 3.53
C SER A 7 -27.04 32.96 3.74
N GLN A 8 -26.71 31.67 3.64
CA GLN A 8 -25.31 31.23 3.55
C GLN A 8 -24.62 31.98 2.40
N PRO A 9 -23.34 32.38 2.55
CA PRO A 9 -22.64 33.11 1.51
C PRO A 9 -22.46 32.22 0.29
N ASP A 10 -22.97 32.65 -0.86
CA ASP A 10 -22.80 31.98 -2.15
C ASP A 10 -21.30 31.77 -2.43
N ILE A 11 -20.89 30.50 -2.54
CA ILE A 11 -19.52 30.15 -2.93
C ILE A 11 -19.38 30.44 -4.43
N VAL A 12 -18.87 31.62 -4.75
CA VAL A 12 -18.52 32.02 -6.12
C VAL A 12 -17.48 31.04 -6.65
N VAL A 13 -17.88 30.20 -7.61
CA VAL A 13 -16.97 29.29 -8.30
C VAL A 13 -15.98 30.12 -9.12
N PRO A 14 -14.65 29.95 -8.95
CA PRO A 14 -13.66 30.66 -9.76
C PRO A 14 -13.85 30.37 -11.25
N GLU A 15 -13.49 31.32 -12.11
CA GLU A 15 -13.51 31.13 -13.56
C GLU A 15 -12.58 29.96 -13.93
N MET A 16 -13.16 28.86 -14.41
CA MET A 16 -12.45 27.59 -14.56
C MET A 16 -11.59 27.61 -15.83
N PRO A 17 -10.33 27.16 -15.77
CA PRO A 17 -9.44 27.18 -16.94
C PRO A 17 -9.98 26.26 -18.04
N SER A 18 -10.41 26.86 -19.15
CA SER A 18 -10.94 26.15 -20.31
C SER A 18 -9.84 25.82 -21.32
N PHE A 19 -9.95 24.66 -21.98
CA PHE A 19 -9.14 24.34 -23.16
C PHE A 19 -9.72 24.97 -24.42
N THR A 20 -11.04 25.13 -24.51
CA THR A 20 -11.71 25.79 -25.64
C THR A 20 -11.98 27.27 -25.35
N LYS A 21 -12.15 28.09 -26.39
CA LYS A 21 -12.53 29.50 -26.23
C LYS A 21 -14.02 29.60 -25.90
N GLY A 22 -14.85 28.81 -26.57
CA GLY A 22 -16.23 28.56 -26.18
C GLY A 22 -16.30 27.68 -24.93
N TYR A 23 -17.28 27.95 -24.07
CA TYR A 23 -17.58 27.14 -22.88
C TYR A 23 -19.10 27.12 -22.69
N HIS A 24 -19.66 25.94 -22.45
CA HIS A 24 -21.10 25.71 -22.43
C HIS A 24 -21.55 25.14 -21.08
N HIS A 25 -22.69 25.65 -20.61
CA HIS A 25 -23.37 25.21 -19.38
C HIS A 25 -24.64 24.40 -19.67
N ARG A 26 -25.04 24.31 -20.95
CA ARG A 26 -26.26 23.67 -21.45
C ARG A 26 -25.96 23.03 -22.80
N PRO A 27 -26.74 22.04 -23.27
CA PRO A 27 -26.58 21.54 -24.62
C PRO A 27 -26.77 22.61 -25.70
N TYR A 28 -26.09 22.42 -26.82
CA TYR A 28 -26.01 23.37 -27.92
C TYR A 28 -25.99 22.60 -29.26
N PRO A 29 -26.29 23.26 -30.41
CA PRO A 29 -26.62 22.55 -31.65
C PRO A 29 -25.59 21.53 -32.14
N ALA A 30 -24.29 21.78 -31.96
CA ALA A 30 -23.22 20.92 -32.45
C ALA A 30 -23.19 19.52 -31.81
N ILE A 31 -23.69 19.37 -30.57
CA ILE A 31 -23.78 18.10 -29.84
C ILE A 31 -25.19 17.48 -29.80
N SER A 32 -26.17 18.09 -30.48
CA SER A 32 -27.57 17.67 -30.42
C SER A 32 -27.80 16.23 -30.92
N PRO A 33 -28.51 15.34 -30.19
CA PRO A 33 -28.89 14.01 -30.66
C PRO A 33 -29.60 13.98 -32.02
N SER A 34 -30.34 15.03 -32.34
CA SER A 34 -31.05 15.20 -33.62
C SER A 34 -30.14 15.55 -34.81
N ARG A 35 -28.85 15.79 -34.58
CA ARG A 35 -27.87 16.09 -35.64
C ARG A 35 -27.59 14.79 -36.44
N PRO A 36 -27.67 14.80 -37.80
CA PRO A 36 -27.59 13.57 -38.59
C PRO A 36 -26.32 12.74 -38.37
N GLU A 37 -25.16 13.37 -38.18
CA GLU A 37 -23.90 12.65 -37.92
C GLU A 37 -23.91 11.93 -36.56
N ILE A 38 -24.54 12.55 -35.55
CA ILE A 38 -24.64 11.99 -34.18
C ILE A 38 -25.64 10.84 -34.15
N ALA A 39 -26.82 11.01 -34.76
CA ALA A 39 -27.80 9.95 -34.92
C ALA A 39 -27.23 8.75 -35.70
N THR A 40 -26.46 9.00 -36.76
CA THR A 40 -25.79 7.96 -37.55
C THR A 40 -24.72 7.21 -36.74
N ALA A 41 -23.97 7.92 -35.88
CA ALA A 41 -22.95 7.31 -35.03
C ALA A 41 -23.52 6.44 -33.89
N ALA A 42 -24.69 6.80 -33.35
CA ALA A 42 -25.41 6.03 -32.35
C ALA A 42 -26.23 4.87 -32.95
N ALA A 43 -26.72 5.02 -34.19
CA ALA A 43 -27.55 4.02 -34.85
C ALA A 43 -26.91 2.62 -34.88
N GLY A 44 -27.71 1.60 -34.56
CA GLY A 44 -27.25 0.21 -34.53
C GLY A 44 -26.42 -0.20 -33.31
N LYS A 45 -26.00 0.75 -32.46
CA LYS A 45 -25.15 0.49 -31.28
C LYS A 45 -25.93 0.00 -30.08
N ASN A 46 -25.34 -0.94 -29.34
CA ASN A 46 -25.84 -1.39 -28.04
C ASN A 46 -25.06 -0.73 -26.90
N ILE A 47 -25.74 0.13 -26.14
CA ILE A 47 -25.14 0.96 -25.09
C ILE A 47 -25.44 0.38 -23.70
N VAL A 48 -24.45 0.36 -22.81
CA VAL A 48 -24.62 0.03 -21.39
C VAL A 48 -24.15 1.19 -20.52
N VAL A 49 -25.00 1.66 -19.59
CA VAL A 49 -24.67 2.76 -18.66
C VAL A 49 -24.71 2.28 -17.21
N THR A 50 -23.57 2.35 -16.51
CA THR A 50 -23.48 2.00 -15.09
C THR A 50 -23.96 3.16 -14.22
N GLY A 51 -24.79 2.88 -13.21
CA GLY A 51 -25.43 3.93 -12.40
C GLY A 51 -26.51 4.72 -13.16
N GLY A 52 -27.10 4.14 -14.20
CA GLY A 52 -28.00 4.84 -15.13
C GLY A 52 -29.38 5.24 -14.58
N GLY A 53 -29.72 4.92 -13.32
CA GLY A 53 -31.06 5.21 -12.76
C GLY A 53 -31.27 6.64 -12.24
N THR A 54 -30.24 7.48 -12.14
CA THR A 54 -30.32 8.85 -11.60
C THR A 54 -29.20 9.75 -12.12
N GLY A 55 -29.39 11.08 -12.07
CA GLY A 55 -28.34 12.07 -12.33
C GLY A 55 -27.72 11.97 -13.73
N ILE A 56 -26.39 12.10 -13.81
CA ILE A 56 -25.62 12.11 -15.06
C ILE A 56 -25.81 10.80 -15.85
N GLY A 57 -25.79 9.64 -15.19
CA GLY A 57 -26.00 8.34 -15.86
C GLY A 57 -27.37 8.23 -16.53
N LYS A 58 -28.42 8.75 -15.88
CA LYS A 58 -29.76 8.85 -16.45
C LYS A 58 -29.78 9.76 -17.69
N ALA A 59 -29.15 10.93 -17.60
CA ALA A 59 -29.11 11.87 -18.72
C ALA A 59 -28.32 11.32 -19.93
N ILE A 60 -27.23 10.59 -19.70
CA ILE A 60 -26.49 9.89 -20.76
C ILE A 60 -27.35 8.80 -21.41
N ALA A 61 -28.06 7.99 -20.61
CA ALA A 61 -28.94 6.96 -21.15
C ALA A 61 -30.10 7.54 -21.99
N ILE A 62 -30.69 8.65 -21.54
CA ILE A 62 -31.72 9.40 -22.29
C ILE A 62 -31.13 9.95 -23.60
N ALA A 63 -29.94 10.57 -23.59
CA ALA A 63 -29.33 11.12 -24.80
C ALA A 63 -29.04 10.05 -25.86
N PHE A 64 -28.57 8.86 -25.47
CA PHE A 64 -28.40 7.73 -26.39
C PHE A 64 -29.73 7.18 -26.93
N ALA A 65 -30.81 7.23 -26.14
CA ALA A 65 -32.15 6.85 -26.59
C ALA A 65 -32.73 7.88 -27.59
N GLN A 66 -32.53 9.18 -27.33
CA GLN A 66 -32.87 10.29 -28.23
C GLN A 66 -32.07 10.28 -29.53
N ALA A 67 -30.86 9.69 -29.54
CA ALA A 67 -30.02 9.58 -30.73
C ALA A 67 -30.28 8.30 -31.58
N GLY A 68 -31.24 7.46 -31.18
CA GLY A 68 -31.60 6.28 -31.97
C GLY A 68 -30.64 5.08 -31.87
N ALA A 69 -29.98 4.89 -30.72
CA ALA A 69 -29.24 3.66 -30.43
C ALA A 69 -30.12 2.40 -30.61
N ARG A 70 -29.54 1.24 -30.94
CA ARG A 70 -30.30 -0.03 -31.08
C ARG A 70 -30.86 -0.49 -29.74
N SER A 71 -30.03 -0.44 -28.71
CA SER A 71 -30.46 -0.71 -27.34
C SER A 71 -29.76 0.20 -26.35
N VAL A 72 -30.44 0.59 -25.29
CA VAL A 72 -29.82 1.28 -24.14
C VAL A 72 -30.18 0.54 -22.87
N ALA A 73 -29.15 -0.04 -22.25
CA ALA A 73 -29.26 -0.77 -20.99
C ALA A 73 -28.72 0.07 -19.82
N ILE A 74 -29.46 0.13 -18.73
CA ILE A 74 -29.06 0.81 -17.50
C ILE A 74 -28.99 -0.17 -16.33
N LEU A 75 -27.94 -0.04 -15.51
CA LEU A 75 -27.74 -0.91 -14.36
C LEU A 75 -27.42 -0.14 -13.07
N GLY A 76 -27.83 -0.69 -11.94
CA GLY A 76 -27.63 -0.10 -10.62
C GLY A 76 -28.41 -0.83 -9.52
N ARG A 77 -28.41 -0.28 -8.30
CA ARG A 77 -28.97 -0.98 -7.11
C ARG A 77 -30.46 -0.72 -6.86
N ARG A 78 -31.02 0.38 -7.38
CA ARG A 78 -32.39 0.86 -7.10
C ARG A 78 -33.31 0.52 -8.26
N ALA A 79 -34.06 -0.57 -8.14
CA ALA A 79 -34.93 -1.08 -9.21
C ALA A 79 -36.00 -0.06 -9.63
N ASP A 80 -36.62 0.61 -8.66
CA ASP A 80 -37.60 1.69 -8.84
C ASP A 80 -37.05 2.83 -9.71
N ARG A 81 -35.85 3.33 -9.40
CA ARG A 81 -35.20 4.43 -10.13
C ARG A 81 -34.78 4.02 -11.55
N LEU A 82 -34.38 2.76 -11.72
CA LEU A 82 -34.09 2.21 -13.05
C LEU A 82 -35.35 2.14 -13.91
N GLN A 83 -36.47 1.61 -13.37
CA GLN A 83 -37.73 1.55 -14.13
C GLN A 83 -38.30 2.93 -14.45
N GLN A 84 -38.24 3.88 -13.51
CA GLN A 84 -38.60 5.27 -13.77
C GLN A 84 -37.78 5.86 -14.93
N THR A 85 -36.47 5.62 -14.93
CA THR A 85 -35.58 6.13 -15.99
C THR A 85 -35.85 5.46 -17.34
N ALA A 86 -36.15 4.15 -17.36
CA ALA A 86 -36.51 3.44 -18.58
C ALA A 86 -37.76 4.04 -19.26
N ALA A 87 -38.82 4.33 -18.49
CA ALA A 87 -40.03 4.97 -19.02
C ALA A 87 -39.76 6.40 -19.56
N GLU A 88 -38.85 7.15 -18.93
CA GLU A 88 -38.42 8.45 -19.46
C GLU A 88 -37.59 8.32 -20.74
N MET A 89 -36.71 7.32 -20.84
CA MET A 89 -35.95 7.01 -22.06
C MET A 89 -36.87 6.62 -23.23
N GLU A 90 -37.92 5.80 -22.99
CA GLU A 90 -38.94 5.46 -23.98
C GLU A 90 -39.67 6.72 -24.48
N SER A 91 -40.12 7.57 -23.55
CA SER A 91 -40.83 8.81 -23.86
C SER A 91 -39.97 9.78 -24.68
N GLU A 92 -38.71 9.96 -24.30
CA GLU A 92 -37.78 10.86 -24.99
C GLU A 92 -37.33 10.32 -26.35
N ALA A 93 -37.10 9.01 -26.50
CA ALA A 93 -36.83 8.41 -27.80
C ALA A 93 -38.01 8.58 -28.77
N ALA A 94 -39.24 8.35 -28.30
CA ALA A 94 -40.44 8.49 -29.12
C ALA A 94 -40.64 9.93 -29.65
N LYS A 95 -40.31 10.95 -28.85
CA LYS A 95 -40.32 12.37 -29.28
C LYS A 95 -39.33 12.67 -30.42
N HIS A 96 -38.27 11.88 -30.52
CA HIS A 96 -37.25 11.99 -31.56
C HIS A 96 -37.48 11.01 -32.73
N GLY A 97 -38.59 10.26 -32.72
CA GLY A 97 -38.92 9.28 -33.77
C GLY A 97 -38.17 7.94 -33.65
N HIS A 98 -37.65 7.62 -32.48
CA HIS A 98 -36.88 6.40 -32.21
C HIS A 98 -37.60 5.44 -31.25
N SER A 99 -37.25 4.15 -31.33
CA SER A 99 -37.79 3.09 -30.47
C SER A 99 -36.66 2.08 -30.14
N PRO A 100 -35.72 2.45 -29.26
CA PRO A 100 -34.62 1.57 -28.84
C PRO A 100 -35.12 0.43 -27.95
N ILE A 101 -34.41 -0.71 -27.94
CA ILE A 101 -34.62 -1.74 -26.91
C ILE A 101 -34.08 -1.21 -25.58
N ILE A 102 -34.95 -1.02 -24.58
CA ILE A 102 -34.54 -0.51 -23.26
C ILE A 102 -34.50 -1.66 -22.25
N VAL A 103 -33.39 -1.76 -21.53
CA VAL A 103 -33.16 -2.84 -20.56
C VAL A 103 -32.73 -2.27 -19.22
N THR A 104 -33.31 -2.80 -18.14
CA THR A 104 -32.90 -2.50 -16.76
C THR A 104 -32.34 -3.76 -16.11
N GLU A 105 -31.26 -3.61 -15.33
CA GLU A 105 -30.72 -4.68 -14.47
C GLU A 105 -30.36 -4.17 -13.08
N VAL A 106 -30.68 -4.99 -12.07
CA VAL A 106 -30.27 -4.74 -10.69
C VAL A 106 -28.93 -5.39 -10.44
N ALA A 107 -27.91 -4.60 -10.12
CA ALA A 107 -26.56 -5.06 -9.81
C ALA A 107 -25.89 -4.17 -8.77
N ASP A 108 -25.05 -4.76 -7.92
CA ASP A 108 -24.13 -4.02 -7.08
C ASP A 108 -22.73 -4.10 -7.66
N LEU A 109 -22.26 -2.98 -8.21
CA LEU A 109 -21.00 -2.92 -8.96
C LEU A 109 -19.76 -3.27 -8.14
N MET A 110 -19.83 -3.27 -6.81
CA MET A 110 -18.73 -3.77 -5.97
C MET A 110 -18.55 -5.30 -6.02
N HIS A 111 -19.57 -6.05 -6.46
CA HIS A 111 -19.59 -7.51 -6.47
C HIS A 111 -19.54 -8.03 -7.92
N SER A 112 -18.39 -8.57 -8.33
CA SER A 112 -18.06 -8.92 -9.72
C SER A 112 -19.06 -9.89 -10.34
N GLU A 113 -19.60 -10.80 -9.53
CA GLU A 113 -20.52 -11.87 -9.91
C GLU A 113 -21.87 -11.28 -10.35
N THR A 114 -22.34 -10.24 -9.64
CA THR A 114 -23.61 -9.56 -9.97
C THR A 114 -23.50 -8.74 -11.25
N VAL A 115 -22.33 -8.11 -11.49
CA VAL A 115 -22.05 -7.37 -12.72
C VAL A 115 -21.95 -8.32 -13.92
N ASN A 116 -21.23 -9.44 -13.76
CA ASN A 116 -21.13 -10.49 -14.78
C ASN A 116 -22.51 -11.07 -15.15
N ALA A 117 -23.37 -11.33 -14.16
CA ALA A 117 -24.73 -11.81 -14.39
C ALA A 117 -25.59 -10.75 -15.12
N ALA A 118 -25.54 -9.50 -14.67
CA ALA A 118 -26.31 -8.40 -15.27
C ALA A 118 -25.92 -8.13 -16.74
N LEU A 119 -24.62 -8.05 -17.07
CA LEU A 119 -24.20 -7.79 -18.45
C LEU A 119 -24.54 -8.94 -19.41
N ARG A 120 -24.46 -10.20 -18.95
CA ARG A 120 -24.92 -11.36 -19.74
C ARG A 120 -26.44 -11.37 -19.93
N SER A 121 -27.20 -11.00 -18.89
CA SER A 121 -28.65 -10.85 -18.98
C SER A 121 -29.03 -9.74 -19.96
N ILE A 122 -28.36 -8.58 -19.93
CA ILE A 122 -28.51 -7.51 -20.92
C ILE A 122 -28.25 -8.04 -22.33
N GLN A 123 -27.09 -8.68 -22.56
CA GLN A 123 -26.73 -9.23 -23.87
C GLN A 123 -27.81 -10.21 -24.38
N THR A 124 -28.35 -11.06 -23.50
CA THR A 124 -29.40 -12.02 -23.85
C THR A 124 -30.72 -11.30 -24.20
N LYS A 125 -31.12 -10.29 -23.43
CA LYS A 125 -32.37 -9.52 -23.66
C LYS A 125 -32.36 -8.69 -24.95
N ILE A 126 -31.19 -8.21 -25.38
CA ILE A 126 -31.05 -7.43 -26.64
C ILE A 126 -30.75 -8.31 -27.87
N ASN A 127 -30.49 -9.62 -27.68
CA ASN A 127 -30.14 -10.50 -28.78
C ASN A 127 -31.37 -10.90 -29.61
N THR A 128 -31.53 -10.28 -30.77
CA THR A 128 -32.67 -10.53 -31.69
C THR A 128 -32.33 -11.46 -32.86
N GLU A 129 -31.11 -11.99 -32.93
CA GLU A 129 -30.60 -12.72 -34.09
C GLU A 129 -29.79 -13.98 -33.68
N ALA A 130 -29.44 -14.81 -34.67
CA ALA A 130 -28.62 -16.02 -34.48
C ALA A 130 -27.11 -15.73 -34.34
N SER A 131 -26.66 -14.52 -34.68
CA SER A 131 -25.27 -14.05 -34.49
C SER A 131 -25.09 -13.49 -33.07
N PRO A 132 -23.87 -13.56 -32.48
CA PRO A 132 -23.62 -12.98 -31.17
C PRO A 132 -23.80 -11.46 -31.20
N THR A 133 -24.79 -10.95 -30.47
CA THR A 133 -24.99 -9.51 -30.25
C THR A 133 -23.96 -8.98 -29.25
N TYR A 134 -23.22 -7.94 -29.64
CA TYR A 134 -22.19 -7.33 -28.79
C TYR A 134 -22.73 -6.12 -28.02
N LEU A 135 -22.06 -5.77 -26.93
CA LEU A 135 -22.26 -4.53 -26.18
C LEU A 135 -21.25 -3.50 -26.71
N ASP A 136 -21.62 -2.70 -27.72
CA ASP A 136 -20.69 -1.79 -28.41
C ASP A 136 -20.04 -0.73 -27.50
N VAL A 137 -20.82 -0.17 -26.56
CA VAL A 137 -20.41 0.98 -25.76
C VAL A 137 -20.66 0.72 -24.28
N LEU A 138 -19.62 0.83 -23.46
CA LEU A 138 -19.74 0.92 -22.00
C LEU A 138 -19.54 2.37 -21.55
N VAL A 139 -20.55 2.92 -20.89
CA VAL A 139 -20.44 4.16 -20.10
C VAL A 139 -20.21 3.78 -18.64
N SER A 140 -18.95 3.83 -18.21
CA SER A 140 -18.56 3.64 -16.82
C SER A 140 -18.82 4.93 -16.04
N ASN A 141 -20.03 5.06 -15.48
CA ASN A 141 -20.51 6.27 -14.80
C ASN A 141 -20.72 6.11 -13.29
N ALA A 142 -20.96 4.90 -12.80
CA ALA A 142 -21.23 4.66 -11.38
C ALA A 142 -20.10 5.17 -10.47
N GLY A 143 -20.47 5.92 -9.43
CA GLY A 143 -19.55 6.53 -8.48
C GLY A 143 -20.30 7.09 -7.28
N MET A 144 -19.56 7.64 -6.31
CA MET A 144 -20.11 8.39 -5.18
C MET A 144 -19.12 9.44 -4.68
N ALA A 145 -19.63 10.52 -4.11
CA ALA A 145 -18.87 11.48 -3.33
C ALA A 145 -19.13 11.23 -1.84
N PRO A 146 -18.11 11.05 -1.00
CA PRO A 146 -18.31 10.91 0.44
C PRO A 146 -18.42 12.29 1.10
N LYS A 147 -18.81 12.28 2.38
CA LYS A 147 -18.73 13.46 3.26
C LYS A 147 -17.32 14.06 3.24
N MET A 148 -17.23 15.39 3.09
CA MET A 148 -15.96 16.11 3.09
C MET A 148 -15.23 16.02 4.44
N GLY A 149 -13.90 15.95 4.42
CA GLY A 149 -13.05 15.92 5.62
C GLY A 149 -11.55 15.93 5.30
N THR A 150 -10.73 16.32 6.28
CA THR A 150 -9.26 16.39 6.14
C THR A 150 -8.61 15.01 6.09
N VAL A 151 -7.45 14.88 5.43
CA VAL A 151 -6.66 13.61 5.40
C VAL A 151 -6.38 13.08 6.80
N LEU A 152 -5.93 13.96 7.70
CA LEU A 152 -5.71 13.62 9.10
C LEU A 152 -7.06 13.45 9.80
N GLY A 153 -7.26 12.28 10.42
CA GLY A 153 -8.48 11.95 11.17
C GLY A 153 -9.68 11.53 10.32
N TYR A 154 -9.52 11.32 9.01
CA TYR A 154 -10.61 10.82 8.17
C TYR A 154 -10.94 9.35 8.48
N ASP A 155 -12.22 8.99 8.33
CA ASP A 155 -12.69 7.62 8.49
C ASP A 155 -12.16 6.71 7.35
N ALA A 156 -11.34 5.73 7.73
CA ALA A 156 -10.74 4.78 6.79
C ALA A 156 -11.77 3.88 6.10
N GLN A 157 -12.90 3.57 6.73
CA GLN A 157 -13.98 2.80 6.14
C GLN A 157 -14.74 3.62 5.08
N ILE A 158 -15.03 4.91 5.36
CA ILE A 158 -15.63 5.82 4.38
C ILE A 158 -14.70 5.99 3.18
N MET A 159 -13.39 6.19 3.41
CA MET A 159 -12.39 6.25 2.34
C MET A 159 -12.35 4.95 1.52
N THR A 160 -12.32 3.78 2.17
CA THR A 160 -12.28 2.47 1.50
C THR A 160 -13.53 2.23 0.65
N LYS A 161 -14.72 2.56 1.19
CA LYS A 161 -15.99 2.49 0.47
C LYS A 161 -16.04 3.44 -0.72
N THR A 162 -15.49 4.64 -0.60
CA THR A 162 -15.36 5.61 -1.70
C THR A 162 -14.48 5.08 -2.82
N PHE A 163 -13.35 4.47 -2.47
CA PHE A 163 -12.44 3.85 -3.41
C PHE A 163 -13.11 2.67 -4.13
N GLY A 164 -13.77 1.79 -3.38
CA GLY A 164 -14.55 0.67 -3.95
C GLY A 164 -15.63 1.13 -4.93
N LEU A 165 -16.41 2.16 -4.56
CA LEU A 165 -17.51 2.65 -5.39
C LEU A 165 -17.10 3.47 -6.62
N ASN A 166 -15.85 3.96 -6.71
CA ASN A 166 -15.35 4.70 -7.88
C ASN A 166 -14.27 3.96 -8.71
N VAL A 167 -13.56 3.00 -8.11
CA VAL A 167 -12.44 2.27 -8.76
C VAL A 167 -12.82 0.81 -9.01
N LEU A 168 -13.20 0.07 -7.95
CA LEU A 168 -13.56 -1.35 -8.08
C LEU A 168 -14.84 -1.56 -8.91
N SER A 169 -15.82 -0.66 -8.76
CA SER A 169 -17.04 -0.62 -9.58
C SER A 169 -16.76 -0.53 -11.07
N ALA A 170 -15.86 0.38 -11.48
CA ALA A 170 -15.44 0.57 -12.86
C ALA A 170 -14.62 -0.64 -13.36
N PHE A 171 -13.68 -1.13 -12.55
CA PHE A 171 -12.90 -2.33 -12.85
C PHE A 171 -13.79 -3.56 -13.08
N ASN A 172 -14.78 -3.81 -12.22
CA ASN A 172 -15.73 -4.91 -12.38
C ASN A 172 -16.58 -4.75 -13.65
N ALA A 173 -17.07 -3.55 -13.94
CA ALA A 173 -17.83 -3.26 -15.15
C ALA A 173 -17.02 -3.51 -16.43
N ILE A 174 -15.76 -3.06 -16.46
CA ILE A 174 -14.87 -3.23 -17.62
C ILE A 174 -14.53 -4.70 -17.83
N ASN A 175 -14.12 -5.44 -16.79
CA ASN A 175 -13.81 -6.87 -16.90
C ASN A 175 -15.01 -7.71 -17.34
N ALA A 176 -16.21 -7.39 -16.87
CA ALA A 176 -17.43 -8.08 -17.28
C ALA A 176 -17.87 -7.70 -18.71
N TRP A 177 -17.55 -6.49 -19.18
CA TRP A 177 -17.94 -5.98 -20.50
C TRP A 177 -17.01 -6.41 -21.62
N VAL A 178 -15.69 -6.43 -21.42
CA VAL A 178 -14.70 -6.74 -22.48
C VAL A 178 -14.98 -8.06 -23.21
N PRO A 179 -15.35 -9.18 -22.55
CA PRO A 179 -15.72 -10.43 -23.25
C PRO A 179 -17.00 -10.35 -24.09
N LEU A 180 -17.81 -9.30 -23.90
CA LEU A 180 -19.09 -9.07 -24.56
C LEU A 180 -19.02 -7.90 -25.56
N ALA A 181 -17.89 -7.19 -25.59
CA ALA A 181 -17.63 -6.07 -26.49
C ALA A 181 -17.29 -6.56 -27.92
N PRO A 182 -17.53 -5.77 -28.97
CA PRO A 182 -17.18 -6.17 -30.33
C PRO A 182 -15.65 -6.20 -30.52
N PRO A 183 -15.10 -7.18 -31.27
CA PRO A 183 -13.68 -7.26 -31.51
C PRO A 183 -13.16 -6.11 -32.39
N GLY A 184 -11.88 -5.77 -32.22
CA GLY A 184 -11.21 -4.74 -33.02
C GLY A 184 -11.42 -3.33 -32.46
N ASP A 185 -11.65 -2.37 -33.36
CA ASP A 185 -11.71 -0.93 -33.11
C ASP A 185 -13.13 -0.37 -32.89
N LYS A 186 -14.13 -1.25 -32.89
CA LYS A 186 -15.56 -0.89 -32.78
C LYS A 186 -16.07 -0.66 -31.36
N ALA A 187 -15.34 -1.17 -30.36
CA ALA A 187 -15.71 -1.09 -28.95
C ALA A 187 -15.33 0.28 -28.37
N VAL A 188 -16.24 0.91 -27.62
CA VAL A 188 -16.04 2.24 -27.02
C VAL A 188 -16.23 2.18 -25.51
N LEU A 189 -15.27 2.71 -24.76
CA LEU A 189 -15.36 2.92 -23.31
C LEU A 189 -15.38 4.43 -23.02
N ILE A 190 -16.49 4.89 -22.46
CA ILE A 190 -16.66 6.25 -21.97
C ILE A 190 -16.61 6.20 -20.44
N ASN A 191 -15.55 6.75 -19.84
CA ASN A 191 -15.37 6.80 -18.39
C ASN A 191 -15.75 8.18 -17.82
N VAL A 192 -16.77 8.25 -16.97
CA VAL A 192 -17.19 9.49 -16.30
C VAL A 192 -16.34 9.69 -15.04
N SER A 193 -15.28 10.46 -15.21
CA SER A 193 -14.28 10.77 -14.19
C SER A 193 -14.66 12.05 -13.45
N SER A 194 -13.69 12.89 -13.08
CA SER A 194 -13.94 14.23 -12.54
C SER A 194 -12.73 15.15 -12.73
N MET A 195 -12.94 16.46 -12.78
CA MET A 195 -11.89 17.47 -12.64
C MET A 195 -11.10 17.29 -11.33
N MET A 196 -11.75 16.76 -10.29
CA MET A 196 -11.12 16.43 -9.01
C MET A 196 -10.00 15.39 -9.11
N ALA A 197 -9.86 14.69 -10.24
CA ALA A 197 -8.69 13.89 -10.53
C ALA A 197 -7.42 14.75 -10.71
N HIS A 198 -7.47 15.82 -11.52
CA HIS A 198 -6.28 16.62 -11.93
C HIS A 198 -6.22 18.03 -11.32
N ALA A 199 -7.29 18.51 -10.69
CA ALA A 199 -7.32 19.80 -10.04
C ALA A 199 -6.28 19.90 -8.93
N ARG A 200 -5.84 21.14 -8.62
CA ARG A 200 -5.04 21.40 -7.41
C ARG A 200 -5.79 20.92 -6.16
N PRO A 201 -5.09 20.50 -5.09
CA PRO A 201 -5.73 19.97 -3.89
C PRO A 201 -6.81 20.91 -3.32
N VAL A 202 -8.05 20.44 -3.34
CA VAL A 202 -9.18 21.11 -2.68
C VAL A 202 -9.24 20.63 -1.25
N VAL A 203 -9.14 21.56 -0.29
CA VAL A 203 -9.18 21.26 1.14
C VAL A 203 -10.48 20.51 1.46
N THR A 204 -10.39 19.46 2.27
CA THR A 204 -11.47 18.52 2.64
C THR A 204 -12.01 17.56 1.56
N ASN A 205 -11.60 17.64 0.29
CA ASN A 205 -12.15 16.75 -0.77
C ASN A 205 -11.23 15.56 -1.16
N PHE A 206 -10.21 15.26 -0.35
CA PHE A 206 -9.12 14.36 -0.75
C PHE A 206 -9.58 12.94 -1.11
N ALA A 207 -10.56 12.38 -0.39
CA ALA A 207 -11.00 10.99 -0.60
C ALA A 207 -11.63 10.79 -1.99
N TYR A 208 -12.41 11.77 -2.45
CA TYR A 208 -13.00 11.77 -3.79
C TYR A 208 -11.96 12.05 -4.87
N SER A 209 -11.10 13.07 -4.69
CA SER A 209 -9.99 13.36 -5.60
C SER A 209 -9.07 12.16 -5.81
N MET A 210 -8.67 11.51 -4.72
CA MET A 210 -7.81 10.33 -4.73
C MET A 210 -8.49 9.16 -5.47
N ALA A 211 -9.77 8.89 -5.18
CA ALA A 211 -10.50 7.81 -5.86
C ALA A 211 -10.72 8.08 -7.36
N LYS A 212 -11.00 9.33 -7.77
CA LYS A 212 -11.14 9.69 -9.19
C LYS A 212 -9.80 9.75 -9.94
N ALA A 213 -8.71 10.14 -9.28
CA ALA A 213 -7.35 10.04 -9.85
C ALA A 213 -6.91 8.58 -10.01
N ALA A 214 -7.19 7.71 -9.04
CA ALA A 214 -6.92 6.28 -9.11
C ALA A 214 -7.74 5.58 -10.20
N ASN A 215 -9.04 5.91 -10.31
CA ASN A 215 -9.90 5.48 -11.42
C ASN A 215 -9.29 5.89 -12.77
N LEU A 216 -8.99 7.17 -12.96
CA LEU A 216 -8.43 7.67 -14.22
C LEU A 216 -7.11 6.97 -14.57
N LYS A 217 -6.23 6.74 -13.58
CA LYS A 217 -4.97 6.04 -13.81
C LYS A 217 -5.15 4.58 -14.16
N MET A 218 -6.16 3.89 -13.62
CA MET A 218 -6.53 2.53 -14.03
C MET A 218 -7.02 2.51 -15.48
N ILE A 219 -7.80 3.50 -15.91
CA ILE A 219 -8.28 3.64 -17.29
C ILE A 219 -7.14 3.93 -18.28
N ASP A 220 -6.11 4.72 -17.90
CA ASP A 220 -4.90 4.91 -18.71
C ASP A 220 -4.21 3.57 -19.04
N TYR A 221 -4.05 2.70 -18.03
CA TYR A 221 -3.42 1.38 -18.22
C TYR A 221 -4.29 0.49 -19.12
N PHE A 222 -5.59 0.41 -18.83
CA PHE A 222 -6.54 -0.34 -19.65
C PHE A 222 -6.50 0.09 -21.13
N ALA A 223 -6.45 1.41 -21.39
CA ALA A 223 -6.40 1.97 -22.75
C ALA A 223 -5.06 1.74 -23.47
N ALA A 224 -3.96 1.58 -22.72
CA ALA A 224 -2.64 1.24 -23.27
C ALA A 224 -2.53 -0.27 -23.57
N GLU A 225 -3.13 -1.11 -22.72
CA GLU A 225 -3.17 -2.57 -22.86
C GLU A 225 -4.14 -3.02 -23.95
N ASN A 226 -5.23 -2.27 -24.17
CA ASN A 226 -6.28 -2.58 -25.14
C ASN A 226 -6.36 -1.51 -26.26
N PRO A 227 -5.28 -1.30 -27.04
CA PRO A 227 -5.16 -0.16 -27.97
C PRO A 227 -6.16 -0.18 -29.13
N SER A 228 -6.90 -1.27 -29.34
CA SER A 228 -8.00 -1.30 -30.32
C SER A 228 -9.24 -0.58 -29.80
N ILE A 229 -9.61 -0.77 -28.53
CA ILE A 229 -10.78 -0.13 -27.90
C ILE A 229 -10.62 1.40 -27.93
N HIS A 230 -11.70 2.11 -28.29
CA HIS A 230 -11.73 3.58 -28.22
C HIS A 230 -12.06 3.99 -26.78
N VAL A 231 -11.09 4.55 -26.03
CA VAL A 231 -11.29 4.95 -24.63
C VAL A 231 -11.27 6.47 -24.51
N VAL A 232 -12.28 7.07 -23.86
CA VAL A 232 -12.30 8.49 -23.49
C VAL A 232 -12.68 8.61 -22.02
N SER A 233 -11.94 9.42 -21.26
CA SER A 233 -12.38 9.86 -19.93
C SER A 233 -12.92 11.28 -20.00
N LEU A 234 -14.01 11.58 -19.28
CA LEU A 234 -14.57 12.93 -19.24
C LEU A 234 -14.89 13.45 -17.83
N GLN A 235 -14.72 14.76 -17.67
CA GLN A 235 -15.34 15.57 -16.62
C GLN A 235 -16.75 15.96 -17.10
N PRO A 236 -17.83 15.55 -16.39
CA PRO A 236 -19.20 15.78 -16.87
C PRO A 236 -19.72 17.22 -16.66
N GLY A 237 -18.98 18.05 -15.93
CA GLY A 237 -19.40 19.39 -15.52
C GLY A 237 -19.56 19.53 -14.00
N ILE A 238 -20.02 20.70 -13.56
CA ILE A 238 -20.36 21.04 -12.17
C ILE A 238 -21.90 20.99 -12.06
N ILE A 239 -22.41 19.80 -11.75
CA ILE A 239 -23.84 19.47 -11.84
C ILE A 239 -24.35 18.97 -10.48
N ASN A 240 -25.46 19.54 -9.99
CA ASN A 240 -26.13 19.07 -8.78
C ASN A 240 -26.82 17.72 -9.02
N THR A 241 -26.46 16.70 -8.22
CA THR A 241 -26.95 15.32 -8.34
C THR A 241 -26.99 14.63 -6.97
N GLU A 242 -27.71 13.50 -6.85
CA GLU A 242 -27.74 12.65 -5.64
C GLU A 242 -26.38 11.99 -5.29
N LEU A 243 -25.26 12.38 -5.92
CA LEU A 243 -23.96 11.66 -5.90
C LEU A 243 -23.35 11.46 -4.50
N GLY A 244 -23.62 12.36 -3.56
CA GLY A 244 -23.18 12.25 -2.16
C GLY A 244 -24.30 12.21 -1.13
N GLY A 245 -25.56 12.01 -1.57
CA GLY A 245 -26.73 12.02 -0.69
C GLY A 245 -26.96 13.37 0.01
N ASP A 246 -27.70 13.33 1.13
CA ASP A 246 -28.16 14.52 1.86
C ASP A 246 -27.02 15.27 2.59
N ASP A 247 -25.83 14.66 2.72
CA ASP A 247 -24.65 15.23 3.38
C ASP A 247 -23.83 16.18 2.47
N MET A 248 -24.13 16.27 1.18
CA MET A 248 -23.42 17.17 0.26
C MET A 248 -23.97 18.61 0.36
N PRO A 249 -23.11 19.63 0.53
CA PRO A 249 -23.55 21.01 0.42
C PRO A 249 -24.14 21.27 -0.97
N VAL A 250 -25.26 21.98 -1.03
CA VAL A 250 -25.81 22.45 -2.31
C VAL A 250 -24.91 23.59 -2.81
N PHE A 251 -24.14 23.32 -3.86
CA PHE A 251 -23.34 24.33 -4.53
C PHE A 251 -24.14 24.97 -5.68
N VAL A 252 -23.74 26.17 -6.10
CA VAL A 252 -24.23 26.76 -7.35
C VAL A 252 -23.64 25.95 -8.50
N ALA A 253 -24.43 25.01 -9.02
CA ALA A 253 -24.12 24.22 -10.20
C ALA A 253 -24.58 24.98 -11.45
N PRO A 254 -23.65 25.55 -12.26
CA PRO A 254 -24.04 26.28 -13.45
C PRO A 254 -24.54 25.34 -14.57
N ASP A 255 -24.14 24.07 -14.54
CA ASP A 255 -24.31 23.13 -15.64
C ASP A 255 -25.59 22.29 -15.52
N THR A 256 -26.27 22.07 -16.65
CA THR A 256 -27.44 21.18 -16.71
C THR A 256 -27.04 19.72 -16.94
N THR A 257 -27.86 18.80 -16.40
CA THR A 257 -27.58 17.34 -16.41
C THR A 257 -27.50 16.72 -17.80
N ASP A 258 -28.17 17.30 -18.78
CA ASP A 258 -28.26 16.87 -20.18
C ASP A 258 -27.00 17.18 -21.02
N LEU A 259 -26.21 18.20 -20.64
CA LEU A 259 -24.96 18.57 -21.31
C LEU A 259 -23.97 17.38 -21.46
N PRO A 260 -23.55 16.68 -20.38
CA PRO A 260 -22.70 15.50 -20.53
C PRO A 260 -23.39 14.34 -21.25
N GLY A 261 -24.72 14.28 -21.22
CA GLY A 261 -25.48 13.28 -21.97
C GLY A 261 -25.26 13.42 -23.47
N GLN A 262 -25.57 14.61 -24.01
CA GLN A 262 -25.42 14.90 -25.43
C GLN A 262 -23.94 14.86 -25.88
N PHE A 263 -23.01 15.34 -25.04
CA PHE A 263 -21.58 15.23 -25.28
C PHE A 263 -21.10 13.76 -25.39
N CYS A 264 -21.62 12.84 -24.58
CA CYS A 264 -21.29 11.41 -24.69
C CYS A 264 -21.74 10.77 -26.01
N VAL A 265 -22.84 11.24 -26.61
CA VAL A 265 -23.26 10.76 -27.94
C VAL A 265 -22.36 11.33 -29.03
N TRP A 266 -22.01 12.62 -28.93
CA TRP A 266 -21.06 13.26 -29.86
C TRP A 266 -19.70 12.53 -29.90
N LEU A 267 -19.21 12.00 -28.76
CA LEU A 267 -17.97 11.22 -28.70
C LEU A 267 -17.98 9.95 -29.59
N LEU A 268 -19.13 9.46 -30.05
CA LEU A 268 -19.19 8.31 -30.98
C LEU A 268 -18.91 8.70 -32.44
N THR A 269 -18.94 9.98 -32.79
CA THR A 269 -18.79 10.47 -34.17
C THR A 269 -17.36 10.30 -34.73
N ASP A 270 -17.24 10.30 -36.05
CA ASP A 270 -15.93 10.29 -36.74
C ASP A 270 -15.11 11.56 -36.46
N GLU A 271 -15.77 12.71 -36.26
CA GLU A 271 -15.10 13.97 -35.92
C GLU A 271 -14.47 13.94 -34.52
N ALA A 272 -15.04 13.19 -33.57
CA ALA A 272 -14.50 13.02 -32.22
C ALA A 272 -13.33 12.00 -32.12
N GLN A 273 -13.06 11.19 -33.16
CA GLN A 273 -12.13 10.04 -33.07
C GLN A 273 -10.69 10.38 -32.61
N PHE A 274 -10.24 11.62 -32.78
CA PHE A 274 -8.93 12.08 -32.31
C PHE A 274 -8.80 12.17 -30.77
N LEU A 275 -9.94 12.16 -30.06
CA LEU A 275 -10.01 12.15 -28.60
C LEU A 275 -9.75 10.77 -27.99
N LYS A 276 -9.46 9.75 -28.80
CA LYS A 276 -9.03 8.43 -28.31
C LYS A 276 -7.85 8.56 -27.34
N ASN A 277 -8.01 7.96 -26.17
CA ASN A 277 -7.10 7.99 -25.03
C ASN A 277 -6.80 9.45 -24.59
N LYS A 278 -7.85 10.26 -24.42
CA LYS A 278 -7.80 11.63 -23.86
C LYS A 278 -8.74 11.81 -22.67
N PHE A 279 -8.48 12.87 -21.90
CA PHE A 279 -9.34 13.43 -20.87
C PHE A 279 -9.97 14.72 -21.38
N VAL A 280 -11.30 14.78 -21.43
CA VAL A 280 -12.06 15.96 -21.93
C VAL A 280 -13.08 16.48 -20.91
N TRP A 281 -13.59 17.69 -21.09
CA TRP A 281 -14.68 18.25 -20.27
C TRP A 281 -15.92 18.44 -21.15
N ALA A 282 -17.10 18.04 -20.68
CA ALA A 282 -18.35 18.15 -21.43
C ALA A 282 -18.76 19.60 -21.75
N ASN A 283 -18.27 20.55 -20.95
CA ASN A 283 -18.47 21.98 -21.13
C ASN A 283 -17.67 22.60 -22.28
N TRP A 284 -16.66 21.90 -22.80
CA TRP A 284 -15.84 22.44 -23.87
C TRP A 284 -16.62 22.48 -25.19
N ASP A 285 -16.32 23.49 -25.99
CA ASP A 285 -16.90 23.66 -27.31
C ASP A 285 -16.31 22.63 -28.29
N VAL A 286 -17.16 21.79 -28.87
CA VAL A 286 -16.71 20.70 -29.74
C VAL A 286 -16.14 21.18 -31.07
N GLU A 287 -16.56 22.35 -31.56
CA GLU A 287 -16.03 22.95 -32.80
C GLU A 287 -14.62 23.48 -32.56
N ASP A 288 -14.38 24.15 -31.42
CA ASP A 288 -13.03 24.52 -30.95
C ASP A 288 -12.14 23.28 -30.70
N LEU A 289 -12.67 22.20 -30.13
CA LEU A 289 -11.91 20.95 -29.93
C LEU A 289 -11.46 20.36 -31.27
N VAL A 290 -12.37 20.28 -32.24
CA VAL A 290 -12.06 19.80 -33.60
C VAL A 290 -11.06 20.73 -34.29
N ALA A 291 -11.17 22.05 -34.12
CA ALA A 291 -10.20 23.02 -34.63
C ALA A 291 -8.79 22.84 -34.03
N ARG A 292 -8.69 22.31 -32.80
CA ARG A 292 -7.41 21.97 -32.12
C ARG A 292 -6.97 20.52 -32.30
N LYS A 293 -7.60 19.74 -33.19
CA LYS A 293 -7.29 18.32 -33.45
C LYS A 293 -5.81 18.03 -33.68
N ASP A 294 -5.13 18.83 -34.51
CA ASP A 294 -3.71 18.64 -34.81
C ASP A 294 -2.82 18.83 -33.56
N GLU A 295 -3.17 19.75 -32.67
CA GLU A 295 -2.46 19.94 -31.40
C GLU A 295 -2.65 18.73 -30.48
N VAL A 296 -3.88 18.25 -30.34
CA VAL A 296 -4.23 17.09 -29.49
C VAL A 296 -3.59 15.79 -30.02
N LEU A 297 -3.38 15.66 -31.33
CA LEU A 297 -2.72 14.51 -31.96
C LEU A 297 -1.19 14.59 -31.97
N THR A 298 -0.60 15.79 -32.00
CA THR A 298 0.86 15.98 -32.12
C THR A 298 1.57 16.23 -30.79
N THR A 299 0.84 16.60 -29.73
CA THR A 299 1.38 16.92 -28.41
C THR A 299 0.88 15.93 -27.33
N ARG A 300 1.15 16.24 -26.06
CA ARG A 300 0.56 15.54 -24.90
C ARG A 300 -0.70 16.23 -24.35
N ALA A 301 -1.27 17.20 -25.07
CA ALA A 301 -2.50 17.86 -24.68
C ALA A 301 -3.60 16.84 -24.39
N LEU A 302 -4.38 17.10 -23.34
CA LEU A 302 -5.49 16.26 -22.89
C LEU A 302 -5.07 14.82 -22.51
N THR A 303 -3.80 14.55 -22.22
CA THR A 303 -3.34 13.27 -21.62
C THR A 303 -3.04 13.44 -20.13
N TRP A 304 -3.43 12.46 -19.32
CA TRP A 304 -3.09 12.46 -17.89
C TRP A 304 -1.60 12.16 -17.68
N GLY A 305 -0.96 12.86 -16.74
CA GLY A 305 0.40 12.59 -16.30
C GLY A 305 1.17 13.82 -15.84
N VAL A 306 2.47 13.64 -15.61
CA VAL A 306 3.38 14.71 -15.17
C VAL A 306 3.81 15.56 -16.37
N GLU A 307 3.61 16.87 -16.25
CA GLU A 307 4.13 17.90 -17.15
C GLU A 307 5.59 18.24 -16.83
N GLY A 308 6.37 18.69 -17.81
CA GLY A 308 7.78 19.06 -17.64
C GLY A 308 8.77 17.87 -17.61
N VAL A 309 8.30 16.62 -17.54
CA VAL A 309 9.13 15.42 -17.63
C VAL A 309 8.95 14.73 -19.01
N PRO A 310 10.02 14.57 -19.83
CA PRO A 310 9.94 13.93 -21.14
C PRO A 310 9.87 12.40 -21.01
N VAL A 311 8.68 11.86 -20.72
CA VAL A 311 8.45 10.40 -20.62
C VAL A 311 8.34 9.73 -21.99
N VAL A 312 7.93 10.46 -23.04
CA VAL A 312 7.88 9.97 -24.43
C VAL A 312 8.34 11.08 -25.38
N ILE A 313 9.23 10.74 -26.32
CA ILE A 313 9.67 11.66 -27.38
C ILE A 313 8.54 11.83 -28.39
N ASP A 314 8.03 13.07 -28.53
CA ASP A 314 6.95 13.40 -29.46
C ASP A 314 7.34 13.14 -30.93
N ASN A 315 6.35 12.99 -31.81
CA ASN A 315 6.59 12.61 -33.21
C ASN A 315 7.41 13.64 -34.01
N LYS A 316 7.37 14.93 -33.64
CA LYS A 316 8.15 16.00 -34.29
C LYS A 316 9.61 15.88 -33.87
N THR A 317 9.90 15.73 -32.58
CA THR A 317 11.24 15.46 -32.05
C THR A 317 11.79 14.13 -32.55
N ARG A 318 10.98 13.07 -32.63
CA ARG A 318 11.36 11.78 -33.24
C ARG A 318 11.73 11.92 -34.72
N SER A 319 11.02 12.78 -35.45
CA SER A 319 11.31 13.08 -36.86
C SER A 319 12.56 13.94 -37.02
N VAL A 320 12.82 14.87 -36.10
CA VAL A 320 14.09 15.63 -36.04
C VAL A 320 15.27 14.70 -35.74
N ILE A 321 15.14 13.79 -34.77
CA ILE A 321 16.17 12.78 -34.46
C ILE A 321 16.44 11.90 -35.68
N ARG A 322 15.41 11.39 -36.36
CA ARG A 322 15.56 10.62 -37.61
C ARG A 322 16.25 11.43 -38.72
N ARG A 323 15.91 12.72 -38.87
CA ARG A 323 16.53 13.63 -39.86
C ARG A 323 18.00 13.93 -39.54
N GLN A 324 18.35 14.06 -38.27
CA GLN A 324 19.74 14.24 -37.81
C GLN A 324 20.55 12.95 -37.99
N ALA A 325 20.02 11.79 -37.58
CA ALA A 325 20.67 10.49 -37.79
C ALA A 325 20.90 10.18 -39.28
N ALA A 326 19.93 10.50 -40.14
CA ALA A 326 20.06 10.35 -41.59
C ALA A 326 21.15 11.24 -42.20
N LYS A 327 21.39 12.43 -41.64
CA LYS A 327 22.49 13.33 -42.03
C LYS A 327 23.86 12.88 -41.51
N GLY A 328 23.91 12.24 -40.34
CA GLY A 328 25.17 11.90 -39.66
C GLY A 328 25.74 10.51 -39.93
N GLN A 329 24.92 9.47 -40.12
CA GLN A 329 25.38 8.07 -40.06
C GLN A 329 25.17 7.24 -41.34
N ASN A 330 24.45 7.76 -42.35
CA ASN A 330 24.15 7.03 -43.60
C ASN A 330 24.85 7.59 -44.84
N LEU A 331 25.79 8.54 -44.71
CA LEU A 331 26.62 8.96 -45.84
C LEU A 331 27.47 7.78 -46.32
N GLY A 332 27.18 7.26 -47.52
CA GLY A 332 27.97 6.23 -48.21
C GLY A 332 27.62 4.76 -47.96
N ARG A 333 26.64 4.42 -47.10
CA ARG A 333 26.24 3.01 -46.85
C ARG A 333 24.88 2.66 -47.45
N ARG A 334 24.87 1.98 -48.61
CA ARG A 334 23.70 1.23 -49.10
C ARG A 334 23.61 -0.11 -48.37
N ILE A 335 22.57 -0.30 -47.55
CA ILE A 335 22.24 -1.59 -46.94
C ILE A 335 21.07 -2.20 -47.72
N THR A 336 21.35 -3.25 -48.49
CA THR A 336 20.33 -4.03 -49.20
C THR A 336 19.65 -4.99 -48.22
N ARG A 337 18.36 -4.79 -47.94
CA ARG A 337 17.56 -5.65 -47.04
C ARG A 337 16.82 -6.74 -47.84
N PRO A 338 16.81 -8.01 -47.40
CA PRO A 338 15.93 -9.02 -48.01
C PRO A 338 14.46 -8.70 -47.74
N SER A 339 13.55 -9.14 -48.63
CA SER A 339 12.11 -8.87 -48.47
C SER A 339 11.50 -9.68 -47.31
N ARG A 340 10.42 -9.13 -46.71
CA ARG A 340 9.72 -9.67 -45.54
C ARG A 340 9.25 -11.13 -45.66
N VAL A 341 9.09 -11.65 -46.87
CA VAL A 341 8.51 -12.99 -47.14
C VAL A 341 9.36 -14.11 -46.54
N LYS A 342 10.69 -14.09 -46.75
CA LYS A 342 11.61 -15.13 -46.25
C LYS A 342 11.78 -15.15 -44.72
N ALA A 343 11.32 -14.12 -44.00
CA ALA A 343 11.34 -14.11 -42.54
C ALA A 343 10.18 -14.91 -41.94
N PHE A 344 9.01 -14.90 -42.59
CA PHE A 344 7.81 -15.62 -42.12
C PHE A 344 7.90 -17.13 -42.32
N GLU A 345 8.51 -17.59 -43.43
CA GLU A 345 8.67 -19.03 -43.72
C GLU A 345 9.46 -19.79 -42.63
N ARG A 346 10.36 -19.11 -41.90
CA ARG A 346 11.13 -19.72 -40.80
C ARG A 346 10.36 -19.86 -39.49
N GLN A 347 9.29 -19.10 -39.27
CA GLN A 347 8.49 -19.19 -38.03
C GLN A 347 7.45 -20.32 -38.05
N ALA A 348 7.13 -20.88 -39.23
CA ALA A 348 6.12 -21.92 -39.38
C ALA A 348 6.57 -23.36 -39.01
N LEU A 349 7.80 -23.55 -38.54
CA LEU A 349 8.42 -24.87 -38.35
C LEU A 349 8.57 -25.33 -36.88
N VAL A 350 8.00 -24.61 -35.91
CA VAL A 350 8.06 -24.98 -34.48
C VAL A 350 6.79 -25.74 -34.07
N GLN A 351 6.92 -27.04 -33.81
CA GLN A 351 5.83 -27.87 -33.26
C GLN A 351 5.62 -27.64 -31.74
N PRO A 352 4.44 -27.99 -31.19
CA PRO A 352 4.12 -27.74 -29.78
C PRO A 352 4.82 -28.71 -28.83
N LEU A 353 5.44 -28.15 -27.78
CA LEU A 353 6.10 -28.89 -26.70
C LEU A 353 5.10 -29.45 -25.66
N PHE A 354 4.31 -30.46 -26.04
CA PHE A 354 3.60 -31.33 -25.09
C PHE A 354 3.48 -32.76 -25.62
N ALA A 355 4.47 -33.61 -25.33
CA ALA A 355 4.38 -35.05 -25.51
C ALA A 355 5.26 -35.80 -24.49
N VAL A 356 4.66 -36.28 -23.40
CA VAL A 356 5.32 -37.19 -22.45
C VAL A 356 5.33 -38.60 -23.02
N LYS A 357 6.50 -39.21 -23.20
CA LYS A 357 6.67 -40.68 -23.25
C LYS A 357 7.94 -41.13 -22.54
N SER A 358 7.77 -42.17 -21.73
CA SER A 358 8.83 -42.87 -20.98
C SER A 358 9.49 -43.96 -21.84
N LYS A 359 10.76 -44.29 -21.51
CA LYS A 359 11.23 -45.69 -21.37
C LYS A 359 12.62 -45.78 -20.71
N HIS A 360 12.87 -46.93 -20.08
CA HIS A 360 14.12 -47.34 -19.44
C HIS A 360 15.18 -47.86 -20.42
N GLU A 361 16.45 -47.84 -19.98
CA GLU A 361 17.51 -48.89 -20.02
C GLU A 361 18.88 -48.17 -19.90
N SER A 362 19.62 -48.18 -18.78
CA SER A 362 20.42 -49.24 -18.11
C SER A 362 21.77 -49.59 -18.78
N SER A 363 22.85 -49.53 -17.97
CA SER A 363 24.22 -50.11 -18.15
C SER A 363 25.11 -49.57 -19.31
N ASP A 364 26.47 -49.60 -19.32
CA ASP A 364 27.58 -49.86 -18.36
C ASP A 364 28.94 -49.51 -19.07
N VAL A 365 30.17 -49.46 -18.52
CA VAL A 365 30.81 -49.19 -17.20
C VAL A 365 32.35 -49.07 -17.42
N HIS A 366 33.10 -48.27 -16.61
CA HIS A 366 34.60 -48.18 -16.56
C HIS A 366 35.34 -47.63 -17.83
N GLN A 367 36.58 -47.11 -17.84
CA GLN A 367 37.56 -46.72 -16.79
C GLN A 367 38.59 -45.68 -17.32
N ASP A 368 39.12 -44.84 -16.41
CA ASP A 368 40.50 -44.31 -16.30
C ASP A 368 41.28 -43.58 -17.42
N ASN A 369 41.57 -42.29 -17.13
CA ASN A 369 42.91 -41.67 -16.97
C ASN A 369 43.84 -41.35 -18.18
N ARG A 370 43.80 -40.07 -18.62
CA ARG A 370 44.85 -39.00 -18.46
C ARG A 370 45.16 -38.15 -19.71
N ASP A 371 45.12 -36.83 -19.49
CA ASP A 371 45.99 -35.73 -19.95
C ASP A 371 46.56 -35.78 -21.39
N GLU A 372 46.34 -34.83 -22.31
CA GLU A 372 46.40 -33.37 -22.15
C GLU A 372 45.58 -32.60 -23.22
N GLY A 373 45.08 -31.41 -22.85
CA GLY A 373 44.93 -30.24 -23.74
C GLY A 373 43.92 -30.27 -24.89
N TYR A 374 42.66 -29.88 -24.64
CA TYR A 374 41.81 -29.30 -25.69
C TYR A 374 40.95 -28.10 -25.25
N SER A 375 40.91 -27.15 -26.18
CA SER A 375 40.18 -25.89 -26.21
C SER A 375 38.65 -26.03 -26.10
N SER A 376 38.07 -25.09 -25.34
CA SER A 376 36.83 -24.32 -25.59
C SER A 376 35.41 -24.95 -25.56
N HIS A 377 34.52 -24.15 -24.97
CA HIS A 377 33.05 -24.08 -25.13
C HIS A 377 32.17 -25.23 -24.63
N ARG A 378 31.63 -25.04 -23.42
CA ARG A 378 30.16 -24.94 -23.27
C ARG A 378 29.78 -24.16 -22.00
N ASP A 379 29.91 -22.84 -22.06
CA ASP A 379 29.33 -21.94 -21.06
C ASP A 379 27.80 -22.04 -21.10
N ILE A 380 27.18 -22.27 -19.94
CA ILE A 380 25.76 -22.03 -19.74
C ILE A 380 25.61 -20.54 -19.38
N GLU A 381 25.86 -19.68 -20.38
CA GLU A 381 25.46 -18.28 -20.34
C GLU A 381 24.03 -18.14 -20.89
N ASP A 382 23.03 -18.36 -20.03
CA ASP A 382 21.82 -17.55 -20.07
C ASP A 382 22.04 -16.34 -19.14
N ALA A 383 23.02 -15.50 -19.51
CA ALA A 383 23.15 -14.17 -18.94
C ALA A 383 21.93 -13.35 -19.40
N PRO A 384 21.20 -12.66 -18.49
CA PRO A 384 20.07 -11.84 -18.90
C PRO A 384 20.57 -10.76 -19.88
N SER A 385 20.07 -10.81 -21.11
CA SER A 385 20.48 -9.90 -22.17
C SER A 385 20.31 -8.45 -21.74
N ARG A 386 21.40 -7.66 -21.79
CA ARG A 386 21.44 -6.22 -21.44
C ARG A 386 20.17 -5.50 -21.88
N ILE A 387 19.35 -5.10 -20.91
CA ILE A 387 18.16 -4.28 -21.14
C ILE A 387 18.61 -2.82 -21.22
N GLU A 388 18.29 -2.13 -22.31
CA GLU A 388 18.63 -0.71 -22.48
C GLU A 388 18.02 0.15 -21.35
N PRO A 389 18.71 1.22 -20.89
CA PRO A 389 18.19 2.10 -19.85
C PRO A 389 16.90 2.79 -20.30
N VAL A 390 15.87 2.73 -19.46
CA VAL A 390 14.54 3.27 -19.77
C VAL A 390 14.50 4.74 -19.36
N ILE A 391 14.36 5.64 -20.33
CA ILE A 391 14.29 7.08 -20.08
C ILE A 391 13.05 7.39 -19.24
N GLY A 392 13.26 7.95 -18.04
CA GLY A 392 12.20 8.31 -17.09
C GLY A 392 12.01 7.33 -15.91
N ASP A 393 12.73 6.21 -15.87
CA ASP A 393 12.76 5.30 -14.72
C ASP A 393 13.88 5.73 -13.74
N SER A 394 13.50 6.14 -12.51
CA SER A 394 14.42 6.57 -11.46
C SER A 394 15.50 5.53 -11.14
N VAL A 395 15.17 4.23 -11.24
CA VAL A 395 16.09 3.13 -10.98
C VAL A 395 17.08 2.94 -12.14
N SER A 396 16.75 3.34 -13.36
CA SER A 396 17.67 3.33 -14.51
C SER A 396 18.79 4.39 -14.41
N VAL A 397 18.77 5.27 -13.41
CA VAL A 397 19.84 6.25 -13.09
C VAL A 397 20.71 5.77 -11.91
N LEU A 398 20.28 4.75 -11.17
CA LEU A 398 21.00 4.23 -10.01
C LEU A 398 21.98 3.15 -10.45
N SER A 399 23.24 3.25 -10.01
CA SER A 399 24.20 2.16 -10.14
C SER A 399 23.74 1.01 -9.23
N LEU A 400 23.47 -0.14 -9.83
CA LEU A 400 23.00 -1.33 -9.15
C LEU A 400 24.08 -2.44 -9.21
N PRO A 401 24.11 -3.37 -8.24
CA PRO A 401 25.22 -4.30 -8.14
C PRO A 401 25.08 -5.49 -9.12
N ILE A 402 23.91 -5.66 -9.76
CA ILE A 402 23.62 -6.64 -10.83
C ILE A 402 22.72 -6.02 -11.91
N ASP A 403 22.71 -6.61 -13.10
CA ASP A 403 21.69 -6.32 -14.13
C ASP A 403 20.32 -6.86 -13.66
N ILE A 404 19.28 -6.02 -13.70
CA ILE A 404 17.94 -6.31 -13.14
C ILE A 404 16.96 -6.69 -14.25
N ALA A 405 16.31 -7.86 -14.11
CA ALA A 405 15.20 -8.28 -14.96
C ALA A 405 14.01 -7.31 -14.84
N GLN A 406 13.24 -7.11 -15.92
CA GLN A 406 12.20 -6.07 -15.95
C GLN A 406 11.13 -6.23 -14.85
N GLU A 407 10.85 -7.48 -14.45
CA GLU A 407 9.96 -7.85 -13.34
C GLU A 407 10.49 -7.43 -11.94
N ASP A 408 11.82 -7.49 -11.72
CA ASP A 408 12.46 -7.18 -10.43
C ASP A 408 12.57 -5.65 -10.18
N ARG A 409 12.31 -4.80 -11.18
CA ARG A 409 12.44 -3.33 -11.04
C ARG A 409 11.38 -2.70 -10.13
N LEU A 410 10.13 -3.19 -10.18
CA LEU A 410 9.06 -2.72 -9.28
C LEU A 410 9.35 -3.14 -7.83
N LEU A 411 9.81 -4.38 -7.63
CA LEU A 411 10.26 -4.90 -6.34
C LEU A 411 11.41 -4.08 -5.74
N MET A 412 12.29 -3.50 -6.57
CA MET A 412 13.35 -2.60 -6.11
C MET A 412 12.81 -1.30 -5.48
N TYR A 413 11.76 -0.69 -6.07
CA TYR A 413 11.09 0.47 -5.46
C TYR A 413 10.43 0.09 -4.13
N GLU A 414 9.75 -1.05 -4.08
CA GLU A 414 9.15 -1.58 -2.85
C GLU A 414 10.21 -1.86 -1.78
N ALA A 415 11.36 -2.43 -2.16
CA ALA A 415 12.47 -2.69 -1.25
C ALA A 415 13.08 -1.41 -0.69
N VAL A 416 13.29 -0.38 -1.52
CA VAL A 416 13.77 0.93 -1.06
C VAL A 416 12.76 1.60 -0.12
N ALA A 417 11.47 1.54 -0.43
CA ALA A 417 10.41 2.08 0.43
C ALA A 417 10.32 1.31 1.77
N PHE A 418 10.36 -0.02 1.74
CA PHE A 418 10.35 -0.90 2.90
C PHE A 418 11.56 -0.64 3.82
N MET A 419 12.75 -0.47 3.23
CA MET A 419 13.99 -0.27 3.97
C MET A 419 14.10 1.14 4.59
N ASN A 420 13.52 2.16 3.95
CA ASN A 420 13.41 3.51 4.49
C ASN A 420 12.25 3.69 5.49
N ALA A 421 11.29 2.77 5.56
CA ALA A 421 10.16 2.90 6.44
C ALA A 421 10.56 2.84 7.94
N PRO A 422 9.92 3.63 8.83
CA PRO A 422 10.16 3.54 10.26
C PRO A 422 9.87 2.12 10.80
N ARG A 423 10.89 1.47 11.37
CA ARG A 423 10.74 0.18 12.09
C ARG A 423 10.34 0.39 13.56
N CYS A 424 9.31 1.20 13.76
CA CYS A 424 8.59 1.44 15.00
C CYS A 424 7.10 1.58 14.64
N LEU A 425 6.19 1.24 15.56
CA LEU A 425 4.75 1.37 15.28
C LEU A 425 4.37 2.82 14.92
N PRO A 426 3.41 3.03 13.99
CA PRO A 426 3.05 4.37 13.52
C PRO A 426 2.60 5.35 14.61
N SER A 427 2.02 4.84 15.70
CA SER A 427 1.61 5.60 16.88
C SER A 427 2.74 6.46 17.48
N LEU A 428 3.99 5.98 17.43
CA LEU A 428 5.15 6.69 17.95
C LEU A 428 5.72 7.78 17.01
N ASN A 429 5.23 7.92 15.78
CA ASN A 429 5.80 8.88 14.82
C ASN A 429 5.66 10.35 15.26
N LYS A 430 4.74 10.66 16.18
CA LYS A 430 4.63 12.00 16.78
C LYS A 430 5.86 12.35 17.63
N ALA A 431 6.34 11.41 18.45
CA ALA A 431 7.45 11.61 19.38
C ALA A 431 8.82 11.80 18.71
N PHE A 432 9.02 11.25 17.51
CA PHE A 432 10.32 11.14 16.87
C PHE A 432 10.50 12.11 15.70
N SER A 433 11.72 12.64 15.56
CA SER A 433 12.12 13.36 14.35
C SER A 433 12.27 12.38 13.19
N GLU A 434 12.00 12.87 11.98
CA GLU A 434 12.39 12.15 10.76
C GLU A 434 13.92 12.18 10.68
N GLY A 435 14.53 11.01 10.56
CA GLY A 435 15.98 10.90 10.37
C GLY A 435 16.37 11.42 8.98
N SER A 436 17.62 11.87 8.82
CA SER A 436 18.10 12.27 7.49
C SER A 436 18.03 11.09 6.53
N VAL A 437 17.24 11.21 5.47
CA VAL A 437 16.91 10.14 4.50
C VAL A 437 18.13 9.69 3.64
N GLY A 438 19.33 10.23 3.89
CA GLY A 438 20.53 10.02 3.07
C GLY A 438 21.63 9.10 3.62
N HIS A 439 21.55 8.59 4.86
CA HIS A 439 22.73 8.04 5.55
C HIS A 439 22.68 6.57 6.01
N SER A 440 21.59 5.81 5.81
CA SER A 440 21.59 4.42 6.30
C SER A 440 22.47 3.51 5.44
N ILE A 441 23.46 2.88 6.07
CA ILE A 441 24.36 1.90 5.45
C ILE A 441 23.57 0.75 4.81
N PHE A 442 22.46 0.34 5.41
CA PHE A 442 21.62 -0.74 4.87
C PHE A 442 20.91 -0.36 3.58
N LEU A 443 20.57 0.92 3.38
CA LEU A 443 20.03 1.39 2.10
C LEU A 443 21.15 1.41 1.04
N GLN A 444 22.34 1.92 1.40
CA GLN A 444 23.50 1.96 0.52
C GLN A 444 23.92 0.55 0.05
N LEU A 445 23.86 -0.45 0.93
CA LEU A 445 24.21 -1.84 0.62
C LEU A 445 23.30 -2.49 -0.43
N ILE A 446 22.03 -2.07 -0.58
CA ILE A 446 21.15 -2.58 -1.66
C ILE A 446 21.69 -2.16 -3.04
N PHE A 447 22.29 -0.97 -3.14
CA PHE A 447 22.85 -0.44 -4.38
C PHE A 447 24.31 -0.89 -4.63
N THR A 448 25.02 -1.37 -3.62
CA THR A 448 26.48 -1.59 -3.67
C THR A 448 26.92 -3.03 -3.43
N ASP A 449 26.11 -3.89 -2.81
CA ASP A 449 26.48 -5.28 -2.51
C ASP A 449 25.46 -6.28 -3.06
N GLN A 450 25.92 -7.16 -3.96
CA GLN A 450 25.08 -8.17 -4.63
C GLN A 450 24.37 -9.12 -3.65
N ALA A 451 25.05 -9.58 -2.61
CA ALA A 451 24.47 -10.52 -1.65
C ALA A 451 23.43 -9.81 -0.75
N TYR A 452 23.68 -8.54 -0.43
CA TYR A 452 22.72 -7.72 0.31
C TYR A 452 21.48 -7.39 -0.53
N TYR A 453 21.65 -7.00 -1.79
CA TYR A 453 20.57 -6.79 -2.76
C TYR A 453 19.64 -8.02 -2.82
N HIS A 454 20.20 -9.22 -3.02
CA HIS A 454 19.41 -10.45 -3.07
C HIS A 454 18.71 -10.74 -1.72
N CYS A 455 19.40 -10.60 -0.60
CA CYS A 455 18.81 -10.81 0.74
C CYS A 455 17.67 -9.81 1.03
N ALA A 456 17.81 -8.54 0.64
CA ALA A 456 16.80 -7.51 0.83
C ALA A 456 15.54 -7.77 0.00
N LEU A 457 15.68 -8.18 -1.26
CA LEU A 457 14.54 -8.52 -2.12
C LEU A 457 13.81 -9.79 -1.66
N ALA A 458 14.54 -10.84 -1.28
CA ALA A 458 13.93 -12.03 -0.66
C ALA A 458 13.12 -11.69 0.59
N THR A 459 13.63 -10.75 1.40
CA THR A 459 12.93 -10.26 2.59
C THR A 459 11.62 -9.55 2.21
N VAL A 460 11.66 -8.62 1.26
CA VAL A 460 10.50 -7.81 0.84
C VAL A 460 9.42 -8.67 0.17
N LEU A 461 9.81 -9.62 -0.68
CA LEU A 461 8.91 -10.57 -1.33
C LEU A 461 8.11 -11.42 -0.35
N GLU A 462 8.72 -11.83 0.78
CA GLU A 462 8.03 -12.59 1.83
C GLU A 462 6.91 -11.77 2.48
N PHE A 463 7.14 -10.48 2.76
CA PHE A 463 6.16 -9.61 3.43
C PHE A 463 5.04 -9.10 2.54
N ASN A 464 5.29 -8.91 1.24
CA ASN A 464 4.29 -8.33 0.36
C ASN A 464 3.15 -9.32 0.01
N HIS A 465 3.35 -10.63 0.21
CA HIS A 465 2.35 -11.69 -0.05
C HIS A 465 1.69 -11.62 -1.46
N ILE A 466 2.40 -11.06 -2.45
CA ILE A 466 1.89 -10.90 -3.82
C ILE A 466 2.12 -12.19 -4.60
N SER A 467 1.04 -12.94 -4.88
CA SER A 467 1.00 -14.09 -5.80
C SER A 467 1.71 -15.39 -5.33
N PRO A 468 1.18 -16.59 -5.68
CA PRO A 468 1.90 -17.86 -5.53
C PRO A 468 3.29 -17.91 -6.20
N GLN A 469 3.54 -17.03 -7.18
CA GLN A 469 4.84 -16.90 -7.84
C GLN A 469 5.93 -16.29 -6.94
N ALA A 470 5.58 -15.51 -5.90
CA ALA A 470 6.56 -14.93 -4.99
C ALA A 470 7.45 -15.97 -4.32
N GLY A 471 6.93 -17.17 -4.01
CA GLY A 471 7.72 -18.25 -3.42
C GLY A 471 8.93 -18.66 -4.27
N VAL A 472 8.78 -18.69 -5.59
CA VAL A 472 9.88 -19.04 -6.52
C VAL A 472 10.91 -17.92 -6.59
N SER A 473 10.47 -16.66 -6.65
CA SER A 473 11.37 -15.50 -6.64
C SER A 473 12.11 -15.36 -5.30
N THR A 474 11.44 -15.52 -4.16
CA THR A 474 12.08 -15.52 -2.84
C THR A 474 13.17 -16.60 -2.76
N ILE A 475 12.89 -17.84 -3.21
CA ILE A 475 13.88 -18.91 -3.25
C ILE A 475 15.05 -18.53 -4.17
N ARG A 476 14.81 -18.01 -5.39
CA ARG A 476 15.86 -17.54 -6.31
C ARG A 476 16.78 -16.51 -5.63
N HIS A 477 16.22 -15.50 -4.99
CA HIS A 477 17.00 -14.46 -4.30
C HIS A 477 17.77 -15.02 -3.09
N LEU A 478 17.16 -15.87 -2.25
CA LEU A 478 17.88 -16.51 -1.14
C LEU A 478 19.03 -17.40 -1.64
N THR A 479 18.82 -18.22 -2.68
CA THR A 479 19.86 -19.08 -3.25
C THR A 479 21.06 -18.27 -3.74
N GLN A 480 20.83 -17.12 -4.41
CA GLN A 480 21.92 -16.24 -4.82
C GLN A 480 22.63 -15.57 -3.64
N ALA A 481 21.89 -15.13 -2.62
CA ALA A 481 22.49 -14.59 -1.39
C ALA A 481 23.39 -15.64 -0.69
N PHE A 482 22.91 -16.88 -0.53
CA PHE A 482 23.70 -17.97 0.04
C PHE A 482 24.94 -18.31 -0.79
N ARG A 483 24.81 -18.42 -2.13
CA ARG A 483 25.95 -18.68 -3.02
C ARG A 483 27.04 -17.61 -2.85
N LEU A 484 26.66 -16.33 -2.96
CA LEU A 484 27.59 -15.20 -2.86
C LEU A 484 28.24 -15.08 -1.47
N ILE A 485 27.53 -15.41 -0.40
CA ILE A 485 28.10 -15.46 0.96
C ILE A 485 29.11 -16.61 1.08
N ASN A 486 28.75 -17.81 0.60
CA ASN A 486 29.63 -18.97 0.67
C ASN A 486 30.94 -18.74 -0.12
N GLU A 487 30.87 -18.14 -1.31
CA GLU A 487 32.04 -17.73 -2.11
C GLU A 487 32.95 -16.72 -1.36
N ARG A 488 32.36 -15.78 -0.62
CA ARG A 488 33.12 -14.80 0.19
C ARG A 488 33.81 -15.41 1.40
N ILE A 489 33.22 -16.45 2.00
CA ILE A 489 33.75 -17.13 3.20
C ILE A 489 34.77 -18.21 2.82
N SER A 490 34.60 -18.87 1.67
CA SER A 490 35.54 -19.89 1.18
C SER A 490 36.80 -19.28 0.56
N GLY A 491 36.69 -18.11 -0.08
CA GLY A 491 37.84 -17.31 -0.47
C GLY A 491 38.51 -16.67 0.74
N THR A 492 39.85 -16.61 0.76
CA THR A 492 40.68 -16.12 1.88
C THR A 492 40.61 -14.61 2.16
N LYS A 493 39.52 -13.94 1.79
CA LYS A 493 39.31 -12.51 2.01
C LYS A 493 38.85 -12.24 3.46
N HIS A 494 39.25 -11.10 4.00
CA HIS A 494 38.72 -10.60 5.27
C HIS A 494 37.20 -10.38 5.18
N VAL A 495 36.47 -10.78 6.22
CA VAL A 495 35.01 -10.60 6.31
C VAL A 495 34.66 -9.11 6.25
N SER A 496 33.85 -8.70 5.28
CA SER A 496 33.42 -7.30 5.13
C SER A 496 32.25 -6.93 6.05
N ASN A 497 32.09 -5.63 6.35
CA ASN A 497 30.88 -5.10 6.99
C ASN A 497 29.62 -5.42 6.19
N SER A 498 29.70 -5.47 4.86
CA SER A 498 28.59 -5.92 4.02
C SER A 498 28.24 -7.39 4.27
N THR A 499 29.23 -8.29 4.39
CA THR A 499 28.99 -9.72 4.69
C THR A 499 28.34 -9.91 6.06
N ILE A 500 28.79 -9.16 7.07
CA ILE A 500 28.15 -9.09 8.40
C ILE A 500 26.68 -8.65 8.25
N ALA A 501 26.41 -7.58 7.49
CA ALA A 501 25.06 -7.07 7.27
C ALA A 501 24.13 -8.07 6.55
N VAL A 502 24.64 -8.87 5.60
CA VAL A 502 23.84 -9.92 4.94
C VAL A 502 23.50 -11.05 5.91
N VAL A 503 24.48 -11.59 6.64
CA VAL A 503 24.24 -12.72 7.57
C VAL A 503 23.31 -12.32 8.72
N MET A 504 23.41 -11.08 9.20
CA MET A 504 22.47 -10.48 10.14
C MET A 504 21.05 -10.35 9.54
N SER A 505 20.95 -9.99 8.26
CA SER A 505 19.66 -9.87 7.56
C SER A 505 19.01 -11.25 7.33
N LEU A 506 19.80 -12.29 7.01
CA LEU A 506 19.33 -13.69 6.95
C LEU A 506 18.83 -14.18 8.32
N SER A 507 19.54 -13.85 9.41
CA SER A 507 19.07 -14.15 10.77
C SER A 507 17.74 -13.44 11.08
N THR A 508 17.55 -12.21 10.61
CA THR A 508 16.29 -11.47 10.80
C THR A 508 15.16 -12.00 9.89
N TYR A 509 15.50 -12.50 8.70
CA TYR A 509 14.57 -13.15 7.78
C TYR A 509 14.01 -14.43 8.42
N GLU A 510 14.87 -15.32 8.93
CA GLU A 510 14.39 -16.56 9.56
C GLU A 510 13.59 -16.32 10.85
N SER A 511 13.96 -15.36 11.71
CA SER A 511 13.15 -15.04 12.90
C SER A 511 11.75 -14.54 12.53
N SER A 512 11.64 -13.74 11.48
CA SER A 512 10.34 -13.22 11.00
C SER A 512 9.40 -14.29 10.46
N ARG A 513 9.92 -15.46 10.09
CA ARG A 513 9.13 -16.65 9.68
C ARG A 513 8.87 -17.62 10.83
N GLY A 514 9.20 -17.23 12.06
CA GLY A 514 9.14 -18.10 13.24
C GLY A 514 10.22 -19.18 13.30
N ARG A 515 11.19 -19.19 12.37
CA ARG A 515 12.24 -20.22 12.22
C ARG A 515 13.47 -19.90 13.06
N TYR A 516 13.26 -19.65 14.34
CA TYR A 516 14.30 -19.17 15.26
C TYR A 516 15.51 -20.10 15.36
N ASP A 517 15.34 -21.43 15.24
CA ASP A 517 16.48 -22.36 15.25
C ASP A 517 17.40 -22.18 14.04
N GLN A 518 16.84 -21.94 12.85
CA GLN A 518 17.61 -21.69 11.63
C GLN A 518 18.30 -20.31 11.72
N GLY A 519 17.55 -19.30 12.17
CA GLY A 519 18.09 -17.96 12.36
C GLY A 519 19.16 -17.85 13.45
N MET A 520 19.17 -18.74 14.45
CA MET A 520 20.24 -18.88 15.45
C MET A 520 21.55 -19.44 14.88
N ILE A 521 21.50 -20.26 13.83
CA ILE A 521 22.70 -20.71 13.12
C ILE A 521 23.36 -19.49 12.45
N HIS A 522 22.58 -18.64 11.79
CA HIS A 522 23.07 -17.39 11.21
C HIS A 522 23.61 -16.41 12.27
N LEU A 523 22.91 -16.23 13.39
CA LEU A 523 23.37 -15.36 14.48
C LEU A 523 24.68 -15.87 15.12
N SER A 524 24.82 -17.19 15.29
CA SER A 524 26.05 -17.78 15.84
C SER A 524 27.22 -17.69 14.86
N GLY A 525 26.97 -17.78 13.55
CA GLY A 525 27.95 -17.47 12.51
C GLY A 525 28.35 -15.99 12.51
N LEU A 526 27.39 -15.08 12.69
CA LEU A 526 27.60 -13.63 12.77
C LEU A 526 28.54 -13.25 13.92
N PHE A 527 28.39 -13.84 15.10
CA PHE A 527 29.30 -13.55 16.22
C PHE A 527 30.74 -13.99 15.93
N ARG A 528 30.94 -15.18 15.35
CA ARG A 528 32.26 -15.64 14.92
C ARG A 528 32.88 -14.72 13.86
N MET A 529 32.08 -14.22 12.92
CA MET A 529 32.52 -13.23 11.93
C MET A 529 33.00 -11.93 12.59
N VAL A 530 32.25 -11.42 13.57
CA VAL A 530 32.62 -10.22 14.34
C VAL A 530 33.91 -10.45 15.15
N GLU A 531 34.09 -11.62 15.76
CA GLU A 531 35.33 -12.00 16.45
C GLU A 531 36.53 -12.00 15.50
N THR A 532 36.43 -12.65 14.32
CA THR A 532 37.52 -12.66 13.31
C THR A 532 37.87 -11.27 12.76
N ARG A 533 36.96 -10.30 12.92
CA ARG A 533 37.15 -8.89 12.55
C ARG A 533 37.86 -8.06 13.63
N GLY A 534 38.08 -8.60 14.82
CA GLY A 534 38.64 -7.90 15.97
C GLY A 534 37.60 -7.41 16.98
N GLY A 535 36.39 -7.98 16.98
CA GLY A 535 35.34 -7.72 17.96
C GLY A 535 34.38 -6.58 17.58
N LEU A 536 33.34 -6.41 18.42
CA LEU A 536 32.28 -5.43 18.20
C LEU A 536 32.76 -3.98 18.21
N ASP A 537 33.78 -3.66 19.00
CA ASP A 537 34.28 -2.28 19.10
C ASP A 537 34.82 -1.79 17.75
N ARG A 538 35.54 -2.64 17.02
CA ARG A 538 36.05 -2.32 15.67
C ARG A 538 34.94 -2.24 14.64
N VAL A 539 33.97 -3.16 14.67
CA VAL A 539 32.79 -3.11 13.80
C VAL A 539 31.99 -1.83 14.06
N GLY A 540 31.81 -1.44 15.33
CA GLY A 540 31.07 -0.25 15.73
C GLY A 540 31.83 1.07 15.53
N SER A 541 33.16 1.07 15.55
CA SER A 541 33.97 2.25 15.21
C SER A 541 33.97 2.56 13.71
N GLU A 542 33.81 1.53 12.88
CA GLU A 542 33.65 1.68 11.43
C GLU A 542 32.18 1.97 11.07
N GLU A 543 31.24 1.18 11.56
CA GLU A 543 29.81 1.23 11.19
C GLU A 543 28.87 1.08 12.42
N PRO A 544 28.53 2.20 13.10
CA PRO A 544 27.67 2.18 14.28
C PRO A 544 26.29 1.56 14.04
N GLU A 545 25.67 1.77 12.88
CA GLU A 545 24.35 1.19 12.57
C GLU A 545 24.39 -0.35 12.56
N ILE A 546 25.50 -0.94 12.12
CA ILE A 546 25.69 -2.40 12.11
C ILE A 546 25.82 -2.93 13.53
N MET A 547 26.66 -2.31 14.38
CA MET A 547 26.76 -2.67 15.80
C MET A 547 25.39 -2.61 16.50
N GLN A 548 24.64 -1.52 16.32
CA GLN A 548 23.30 -1.37 16.92
C GLN A 548 22.33 -2.48 16.49
N LYS A 549 22.37 -2.90 15.22
CA LYS A 549 21.50 -3.98 14.71
C LYS A 549 21.93 -5.36 15.19
N ILE A 550 23.23 -5.62 15.35
CA ILE A 550 23.75 -6.86 15.94
C ILE A 550 23.25 -7.00 17.39
N TYR A 551 23.33 -5.94 18.20
CA TYR A 551 22.75 -5.95 19.55
C TYR A 551 21.23 -6.14 19.53
N ARG A 552 20.50 -5.50 18.61
CA ARG A 552 19.06 -5.74 18.49
C ARG A 552 18.73 -7.20 18.16
N ALA A 553 19.51 -7.84 17.29
CA ALA A 553 19.32 -9.26 16.97
C ALA A 553 19.58 -10.15 18.18
N ASP A 554 20.70 -9.94 18.91
CA ASP A 554 20.98 -10.71 20.14
C ASP A 554 19.84 -10.58 21.18
N LEU A 555 19.28 -9.38 21.35
CA LEU A 555 18.13 -9.14 22.22
C LEU A 555 16.85 -9.87 21.77
N ASP A 556 16.53 -9.82 20.47
CA ASP A 556 15.34 -10.48 19.89
C ASP A 556 15.35 -11.99 20.16
N TYR A 557 16.49 -12.64 19.88
CA TYR A 557 16.67 -14.06 20.14
C TYR A 557 16.76 -14.38 21.63
N ALA A 558 17.44 -13.55 22.44
CA ALA A 558 17.51 -13.74 23.89
C ALA A 558 16.13 -13.67 24.54
N LEU A 559 15.28 -12.71 24.15
CA LEU A 559 13.87 -12.65 24.57
C LEU A 559 13.11 -13.91 24.14
N ARG A 560 13.23 -14.32 22.86
CA ARG A 560 12.49 -15.47 22.33
C ARG A 560 12.79 -16.77 23.06
N PHE A 561 14.04 -17.04 23.41
CA PHE A 561 14.43 -18.21 24.18
C PHE A 561 14.39 -18.00 25.69
N GLY A 562 14.00 -16.81 26.16
CA GLY A 562 14.06 -16.42 27.58
C GLY A 562 15.48 -16.43 28.17
N ALA A 563 16.51 -16.39 27.33
CA ALA A 563 17.90 -16.57 27.71
C ALA A 563 18.59 -15.25 28.09
N THR A 564 19.76 -15.35 28.70
CA THR A 564 20.69 -14.21 28.82
C THR A 564 21.24 -13.88 27.42
N PRO A 565 21.32 -12.58 27.02
CA PRO A 565 21.95 -12.18 25.77
C PRO A 565 23.41 -12.63 25.71
N LYS A 566 23.91 -12.98 24.52
CA LYS A 566 25.29 -13.44 24.34
C LYS A 566 26.29 -12.29 24.34
N LEU A 567 25.87 -11.08 23.99
CA LEU A 567 26.72 -9.92 23.87
C LEU A 567 26.85 -9.15 25.19
N ASN A 568 28.08 -8.76 25.53
CA ASN A 568 28.34 -7.92 26.69
C ASN A 568 27.89 -6.47 26.44
N ILE A 569 26.85 -6.04 27.17
CA ILE A 569 26.27 -4.70 27.02
C ILE A 569 27.23 -3.57 27.44
N LYS A 570 28.29 -3.85 28.21
CA LYS A 570 29.26 -2.82 28.64
C LYS A 570 30.00 -2.15 27.47
N LEU A 571 30.21 -2.87 26.36
CA LEU A 571 30.81 -2.27 25.15
C LEU A 571 29.85 -1.26 24.50
N PHE A 572 28.55 -1.55 24.54
CA PHE A 572 27.50 -0.63 24.11
C PHE A 572 27.42 0.61 25.02
N GLU A 573 27.54 0.43 26.34
CA GLU A 573 27.51 1.53 27.32
C GLU A 573 28.70 2.50 27.17
N ASN A 574 29.90 1.98 26.88
CA ASN A 574 31.12 2.76 26.80
C ASN A 574 31.36 3.41 25.41
N SER A 575 30.61 3.00 24.39
CA SER A 575 30.79 3.50 23.03
C SER A 575 30.08 4.83 22.81
N LYS A 576 30.83 5.90 22.52
CA LYS A 576 30.27 7.20 22.08
C LYS A 576 29.36 7.07 20.85
N ALA A 577 29.60 6.07 20.00
CA ALA A 577 28.77 5.81 18.83
C ALA A 577 27.38 5.24 19.19
N MET A 578 27.23 4.65 20.38
CA MET A 578 25.98 4.07 20.92
C MET A 578 25.24 5.01 21.89
N GLU A 579 25.48 6.32 21.79
CA GLU A 579 24.82 7.35 22.60
C GLU A 579 23.30 7.12 22.69
N ARG A 580 22.79 7.08 23.93
CA ARG A 580 21.39 6.85 24.30
C ARG A 580 20.62 8.18 24.39
N LEU A 581 19.35 8.16 24.81
CA LEU A 581 18.61 9.38 25.11
C LEU A 581 19.26 10.14 26.27
N ASP A 582 19.26 11.47 26.14
CA ASP A 582 19.76 12.38 27.15
C ASP A 582 18.71 12.48 28.26
N MET A 583 18.98 11.80 29.38
CA MET A 583 18.08 11.76 30.53
C MET A 583 18.30 13.00 31.41
N PRO A 584 17.23 13.63 31.94
CA PRO A 584 17.36 14.81 32.81
C PRO A 584 18.23 14.52 34.05
N SER A 585 19.01 15.50 34.49
CA SER A 585 19.84 15.32 35.68
C SER A 585 18.98 15.26 36.95
N ILE A 586 19.47 14.54 37.97
CA ILE A 586 18.77 14.24 39.24
C ILE A 586 18.26 15.49 40.01
N ARG A 587 18.67 16.70 39.64
CA ARG A 587 18.28 17.95 40.32
C ARG A 587 16.93 18.54 39.88
N ASP A 588 16.41 18.22 38.70
CA ASP A 588 15.12 18.75 38.19
C ASP A 588 13.89 17.91 38.63
N GLN A 589 14.04 17.10 39.68
CA GLN A 589 13.04 16.08 40.08
C GLN A 589 11.74 16.61 40.69
N SER A 590 11.57 17.93 40.89
CA SER A 590 10.37 18.51 41.52
C SER A 590 9.07 18.31 40.73
N ASN A 591 9.16 18.06 39.42
CA ASN A 591 8.00 17.80 38.54
C ASN A 591 7.84 16.33 38.12
N LEU A 592 8.75 15.43 38.53
CA LEU A 592 8.74 14.02 38.14
C LEU A 592 7.81 13.19 39.06
N SER A 593 6.52 13.16 38.73
CA SER A 593 5.49 12.35 39.39
C SER A 593 5.57 10.84 39.07
N LEU A 594 6.79 10.29 39.13
CA LEU A 594 7.11 8.85 39.11
C LEU A 594 8.01 8.49 40.31
N SER A 595 7.87 9.24 41.41
CA SER A 595 8.53 8.99 42.67
C SER A 595 7.99 7.71 43.30
N LEU A 596 8.60 6.57 42.98
CA LEU A 596 8.42 5.33 43.72
C LEU A 596 8.43 5.63 45.23
N ASN A 597 7.42 5.16 45.97
CA ASN A 597 7.38 5.21 47.43
C ASN A 597 8.71 4.62 47.97
N PRO A 598 9.39 5.24 48.97
CA PRO A 598 10.57 4.66 49.62
C PRO A 598 10.49 3.15 49.88
N GLU A 599 9.36 2.66 50.37
CA GLU A 599 9.11 1.23 50.63
C GLU A 599 9.14 0.38 49.35
N PHE A 600 8.51 0.84 48.28
CA PHE A 600 8.54 0.21 46.96
C PHE A 600 9.97 0.19 46.37
N ARG A 601 10.78 1.24 46.60
CA ARG A 601 12.19 1.29 46.17
C ARG A 601 13.03 0.24 46.89
N GLU A 602 12.77 0.05 48.18
CA GLU A 602 13.46 -0.95 49.00
C GLU A 602 13.12 -2.36 48.53
N GLN A 603 11.83 -2.67 48.35
CA GLN A 603 11.36 -3.97 47.87
C GLN A 603 11.84 -4.34 46.45
N LEU A 604 12.00 -3.37 45.53
CA LEU A 604 12.59 -3.64 44.21
C LEU A 604 14.10 -3.94 44.28
N GLY A 605 14.82 -3.36 45.22
CA GLY A 605 16.28 -3.39 45.27
C GLY A 605 16.94 -2.47 44.23
N ARG A 606 18.25 -2.21 44.42
CA ARG A 606 18.97 -1.13 43.72
C ARG A 606 18.94 -1.25 42.19
N GLU A 607 19.34 -2.40 41.64
CA GLU A 607 19.53 -2.57 40.20
C GLU A 607 18.21 -2.48 39.42
N LEU A 608 17.15 -3.18 39.86
CA LEU A 608 15.85 -3.11 39.21
C LEU A 608 15.22 -1.71 39.34
N CYS A 609 15.46 -0.99 40.44
CA CYS A 609 15.05 0.40 40.62
C CYS A 609 15.73 1.37 39.63
N GLU A 610 16.99 1.12 39.23
CA GLU A 610 17.68 1.91 38.19
C GLU A 610 17.11 1.63 36.79
N LEU A 611 16.81 0.36 36.47
CA LEU A 611 16.17 -0.02 35.20
C LEU A 611 14.74 0.50 35.11
N TRP A 612 14.00 0.47 36.21
CA TRP A 612 12.66 1.04 36.33
C TRP A 612 12.66 2.54 36.03
N LYS A 613 13.53 3.32 36.70
CA LYS A 613 13.66 4.77 36.46
C LYS A 613 13.98 5.06 35.01
N SER A 614 14.92 4.31 34.42
CA SER A 614 15.29 4.45 33.01
C SER A 614 14.09 4.27 32.08
N ALA A 615 13.24 3.27 32.32
CA ALA A 615 12.03 3.01 31.54
C ALA A 615 10.92 4.06 31.77
N ALA A 616 10.73 4.49 33.01
CA ALA A 616 9.81 5.55 33.41
C ALA A 616 10.17 6.89 32.74
N GLU A 617 11.43 7.30 32.85
CA GLU A 617 11.98 8.48 32.20
C GLU A 617 11.82 8.37 30.68
N MET A 618 12.23 7.26 30.04
CA MET A 618 12.05 7.06 28.59
C MET A 618 10.59 7.22 28.15
N SER A 619 9.65 6.65 28.91
CA SER A 619 8.21 6.74 28.63
C SER A 619 7.71 8.18 28.74
N MET A 620 8.14 8.90 29.78
CA MET A 620 7.87 10.33 29.96
C MET A 620 8.42 11.16 28.79
N LEU A 621 9.69 10.97 28.38
CA LEU A 621 10.28 11.73 27.26
C LEU A 621 9.50 11.49 25.96
N VAL A 622 9.01 10.26 25.72
CA VAL A 622 8.16 9.93 24.57
C VAL A 622 6.80 10.61 24.67
N ASN A 623 6.15 10.58 25.82
CA ASN A 623 4.85 11.21 26.05
C ASN A 623 4.90 12.73 25.89
N GLU A 624 5.93 13.38 26.47
CA GLU A 624 6.16 14.82 26.31
C GLU A 624 6.38 15.20 24.84
N ALA A 625 7.16 14.41 24.10
CA ALA A 625 7.43 14.67 22.69
C ALA A 625 6.19 14.46 21.81
N SER A 626 5.40 13.40 22.06
CA SER A 626 4.10 13.16 21.40
C SER A 626 3.10 14.29 21.66
N ALA A 627 3.09 14.82 22.89
CA ALA A 627 2.23 15.93 23.31
C ALA A 627 2.76 17.33 22.92
N ASN A 628 3.85 17.42 22.14
CA ASN A 628 4.54 18.67 21.77
C ASN A 628 4.99 19.53 22.97
N LYS A 629 5.17 18.94 24.15
CA LYS A 629 5.68 19.63 25.35
C LYS A 629 7.21 19.80 25.33
N ARG A 630 7.89 19.12 24.41
CA ARG A 630 9.34 19.20 24.16
C ARG A 630 9.66 19.00 22.69
N SER A 631 10.94 19.19 22.33
CA SER A 631 11.46 18.80 21.02
C SER A 631 11.35 17.29 20.77
N LYS A 632 11.06 16.94 19.51
CA LYS A 632 11.02 15.55 19.03
C LYS A 632 12.34 14.83 19.31
N LEU A 633 12.24 13.58 19.75
CA LEU A 633 13.38 12.74 20.13
C LEU A 633 14.13 12.21 18.90
N SER A 634 15.43 11.97 19.05
CA SER A 634 16.20 11.20 18.08
C SER A 634 15.78 9.74 18.12
N ARG A 635 15.24 9.24 16.99
CA ARG A 635 14.84 7.84 16.83
C ARG A 635 16.02 6.89 17.11
N ALA A 636 17.22 7.20 16.63
CA ALA A 636 18.42 6.38 16.87
C ALA A 636 18.77 6.27 18.37
N LYS A 637 18.80 7.41 19.09
CA LYS A 637 19.04 7.44 20.55
C LYS A 637 17.98 6.63 21.31
N PHE A 638 16.71 6.73 20.94
CA PHE A 638 15.63 5.93 21.55
C PHE A 638 15.77 4.43 21.28
N LEU A 639 16.03 4.02 20.03
CA LEU A 639 16.26 2.61 19.67
C LEU A 639 17.38 2.00 20.53
N ARG A 640 18.49 2.72 20.71
CA ARG A 640 19.62 2.31 21.55
C ARG A 640 19.25 2.19 23.03
N SER A 641 18.35 3.06 23.50
CA SER A 641 17.95 3.11 24.91
C SER A 641 17.14 1.89 25.33
N TYR A 642 16.18 1.41 24.53
CA TYR A 642 15.48 0.15 24.88
C TYR A 642 16.33 -1.09 24.59
N ILE A 643 17.22 -1.07 23.58
CA ILE A 643 18.15 -2.19 23.34
C ILE A 643 19.01 -2.41 24.59
N TRP A 644 19.58 -1.33 25.14
CA TRP A 644 20.30 -1.35 26.40
C TRP A 644 19.43 -1.86 27.56
N LEU A 645 18.22 -1.32 27.73
CA LEU A 645 17.30 -1.71 28.80
C LEU A 645 16.97 -3.22 28.76
N GLY A 646 16.64 -3.74 27.58
CA GLY A 646 16.33 -5.15 27.36
C GLY A 646 17.49 -6.08 27.73
N HIS A 647 18.71 -5.74 27.32
CA HIS A 647 19.88 -6.53 27.70
C HIS A 647 20.10 -6.50 29.21
N ARG A 648 19.98 -5.33 29.85
CA ARG A 648 20.14 -5.21 31.31
C ARG A 648 19.10 -6.03 32.07
N LEU A 649 17.83 -6.02 31.63
CA LEU A 649 16.76 -6.81 32.22
C LEU A 649 17.00 -8.32 32.10
N LEU A 650 17.34 -8.84 30.91
CA LEU A 650 17.62 -10.28 30.75
C LEU A 650 18.94 -10.74 31.40
N ASN A 651 19.88 -9.82 31.64
CA ASN A 651 21.06 -10.10 32.48
C ASN A 651 20.71 -10.10 33.98
N TYR A 652 19.77 -9.25 34.42
CA TYR A 652 19.27 -9.22 35.79
C TYR A 652 18.50 -10.51 36.14
N ALA A 653 17.57 -10.94 35.28
CA ALA A 653 16.93 -12.24 35.40
C ALA A 653 16.50 -12.81 34.02
N PRO A 654 17.13 -13.90 33.52
CA PRO A 654 16.62 -14.61 32.35
C PRO A 654 15.28 -15.31 32.67
N LEU A 655 14.44 -15.46 31.66
CA LEU A 655 13.08 -16.02 31.78
C LEU A 655 13.07 -17.55 31.74
N ASN A 656 14.08 -18.18 31.15
CA ASN A 656 14.19 -19.64 31.00
C ASN A 656 14.91 -20.37 32.15
N LYS A 657 15.16 -19.66 33.26
CA LYS A 657 15.73 -20.21 34.50
C LYS A 657 14.82 -19.85 35.68
N PRO A 658 14.88 -20.61 36.79
CA PRO A 658 14.23 -20.20 38.04
C PRO A 658 14.68 -18.79 38.44
N ARG A 659 13.72 -17.91 38.71
CA ARG A 659 13.95 -16.50 39.05
C ARG A 659 13.82 -16.31 40.55
N SER A 660 14.95 -16.07 41.25
CA SER A 660 14.98 -15.78 42.69
C SER A 660 14.57 -14.32 42.98
N LEU A 661 13.36 -13.95 42.56
CA LEU A 661 12.79 -12.61 42.73
C LEU A 661 11.63 -12.68 43.73
N ASN A 662 11.45 -11.64 44.55
CA ASN A 662 10.18 -11.46 45.25
C ASN A 662 9.07 -11.11 44.23
N ARG A 663 7.80 -11.20 44.63
CA ARG A 663 6.68 -11.01 43.71
C ARG A 663 6.68 -9.62 43.05
N LEU A 664 6.94 -8.56 43.82
CA LEU A 664 6.99 -7.20 43.28
C LEU A 664 8.11 -7.05 42.24
N GLN A 665 9.30 -7.58 42.53
CA GLN A 665 10.42 -7.63 41.58
C GLN A 665 10.06 -8.44 40.33
N SER A 666 9.39 -9.58 40.49
CA SER A 666 8.95 -10.43 39.37
C SER A 666 8.00 -9.68 38.45
N MET A 667 6.96 -9.06 39.01
CA MET A 667 5.98 -8.28 38.26
C MET A 667 6.63 -7.07 37.58
N ALA A 668 7.41 -6.28 38.32
CA ALA A 668 8.12 -5.13 37.76
C ALA A 668 9.06 -5.52 36.62
N HIS A 669 9.84 -6.59 36.80
CA HIS A 669 10.74 -7.11 35.78
C HIS A 669 9.99 -7.59 34.52
N LEU A 670 8.88 -8.32 34.69
CA LEU A 670 8.05 -8.78 33.57
C LEU A 670 7.41 -7.62 32.80
N GLY A 671 6.84 -6.63 33.49
CA GLY A 671 6.27 -5.45 32.84
C GLY A 671 7.32 -4.64 32.07
N LEU A 672 8.52 -4.44 32.64
CA LEU A 672 9.62 -3.78 31.93
C LEU A 672 10.07 -4.57 30.68
N LEU A 673 10.09 -5.91 30.75
CA LEU A 673 10.39 -6.75 29.58
C LEU A 673 9.27 -6.72 28.52
N MET A 674 8.00 -6.65 28.91
CA MET A 674 6.88 -6.46 27.97
C MET A 674 6.98 -5.12 27.25
N LEU A 675 7.35 -4.05 27.97
CA LEU A 675 7.58 -2.72 27.39
C LEU A 675 8.75 -2.71 26.40
N VAL A 676 9.80 -3.51 26.63
CA VAL A 676 10.87 -3.72 25.64
C VAL A 676 10.39 -4.58 24.47
N SER A 677 9.64 -5.65 24.74
CA SER A 677 9.16 -6.60 23.72
C SER A 677 8.18 -5.95 22.74
N SER A 678 7.28 -5.07 23.21
CA SER A 678 6.34 -4.33 22.36
C SER A 678 7.04 -3.34 21.40
N LEU A 679 8.22 -2.84 21.77
CA LEU A 679 9.08 -1.98 20.92
C LEU A 679 9.95 -2.78 19.94
N LEU A 680 10.01 -4.11 20.06
CA LEU A 680 10.75 -5.01 19.19
C LEU A 680 9.86 -5.56 18.06
N CYS A 681 9.19 -4.67 17.33
CA CYS A 681 8.35 -5.06 16.20
C CYS A 681 9.17 -5.81 15.12
N GLY A 682 8.59 -6.86 14.53
CA GLY A 682 9.13 -7.60 13.40
C GLY A 682 9.32 -6.75 12.15
N LEU A 683 9.78 -7.41 11.08
CA LEU A 683 9.97 -6.78 9.77
C LEU A 683 8.64 -6.35 9.12
N ASP A 684 7.55 -7.03 9.46
CA ASP A 684 6.15 -6.70 9.18
C ASP A 684 5.57 -5.56 10.05
N ARG A 685 6.37 -5.03 10.99
CA ARG A 685 6.01 -4.04 12.02
C ARG A 685 5.00 -4.54 13.07
N ARG A 686 4.73 -5.84 13.15
CA ARG A 686 3.89 -6.42 14.22
C ARG A 686 4.74 -6.80 15.42
N VAL A 687 4.16 -6.87 16.61
CA VAL A 687 4.84 -7.47 17.77
C VAL A 687 4.64 -8.98 17.68
N VAL A 688 5.73 -9.75 17.78
CA VAL A 688 5.64 -11.22 17.81
C VAL A 688 5.35 -11.66 19.24
N GLU A 689 4.33 -12.51 19.43
CA GLU A 689 4.01 -13.06 20.73
C GLU A 689 5.19 -13.85 21.31
N ASN A 690 5.52 -13.59 22.58
CA ASN A 690 6.53 -14.33 23.32
C ASN A 690 5.83 -15.25 24.33
N SER A 691 5.73 -16.53 23.98
CA SER A 691 5.04 -17.54 24.79
C SER A 691 5.58 -17.69 26.22
N ILE A 692 6.87 -17.45 26.46
CA ILE A 692 7.47 -17.49 27.80
C ILE A 692 6.99 -16.29 28.62
N LEU A 693 7.01 -15.08 28.05
CA LEU A 693 6.47 -13.89 28.73
C LEU A 693 4.96 -14.00 28.95
N SER A 694 4.20 -14.51 27.97
CA SER A 694 2.75 -14.73 28.08
C SER A 694 2.41 -15.71 29.21
N GLN A 695 3.15 -16.83 29.32
CA GLN A 695 2.95 -17.80 30.40
C GLN A 695 3.33 -17.22 31.76
N LEU A 696 4.50 -16.57 31.89
CA LEU A 696 4.93 -15.97 33.16
C LEU A 696 4.00 -14.85 33.65
N LEU A 697 3.40 -14.08 32.74
CA LEU A 697 2.34 -13.12 33.06
C LEU A 697 1.10 -13.82 33.62
N ARG A 698 0.66 -14.90 32.96
CA ARG A 698 -0.50 -15.69 33.40
C ARG A 698 -0.26 -16.35 34.76
N ASP A 699 0.95 -16.83 35.01
CA ASP A 699 1.35 -17.42 36.29
C ASP A 699 1.30 -16.37 37.41
N GLU A 700 1.90 -15.19 37.23
CA GLU A 700 1.83 -14.08 38.21
C GLU A 700 0.40 -13.57 38.45
N ALA A 701 -0.42 -13.56 37.40
CA ALA A 701 -1.82 -13.15 37.46
C ALA A 701 -2.71 -14.17 38.17
N SER A 702 -2.30 -15.45 38.23
CA SER A 702 -3.05 -16.52 38.93
C SER A 702 -2.93 -16.45 40.45
N ILE A 703 -1.90 -15.79 40.98
CA ILE A 703 -1.63 -15.70 42.43
C ILE A 703 -2.51 -14.59 43.05
N GLU A 704 -3.14 -14.85 44.21
CA GLU A 704 -3.95 -13.85 44.93
C GLU A 704 -3.13 -12.61 45.31
N THR A 705 -3.62 -11.41 44.99
CA THR A 705 -2.91 -10.12 45.19
C THR A 705 -3.32 -9.39 46.46
N SER A 706 -2.32 -8.97 47.24
CA SER A 706 -2.48 -7.94 48.28
C SER A 706 -2.85 -6.60 47.65
N SER A 707 -3.50 -5.71 48.40
CA SER A 707 -3.86 -4.36 47.92
C SER A 707 -2.66 -3.58 47.34
N GLU A 708 -1.48 -3.73 47.97
CA GLU A 708 -0.21 -3.14 47.53
C GLU A 708 0.25 -3.60 46.14
N THR A 709 -0.14 -4.80 45.69
CA THR A 709 0.28 -5.39 44.41
C THR A 709 -0.78 -5.31 43.31
N GLN A 710 -1.99 -4.83 43.60
CA GLN A 710 -3.07 -4.76 42.61
C GLN A 710 -2.85 -3.68 41.54
N GLU A 711 -2.33 -2.49 41.90
CA GLU A 711 -2.07 -1.44 40.91
C GLU A 711 -1.01 -1.87 39.88
N ILE A 712 0.05 -2.54 40.34
CA ILE A 712 1.09 -3.07 39.45
C ILE A 712 0.59 -4.30 38.66
N LEU A 713 -0.31 -5.15 39.22
CA LEU A 713 -0.97 -6.20 38.44
C LEU A 713 -1.81 -5.60 37.32
N LEU A 714 -2.61 -4.56 37.60
CA LEU A 714 -3.42 -3.88 36.60
C LEU A 714 -2.54 -3.35 35.46
N TRP A 715 -1.42 -2.70 35.77
CA TRP A 715 -0.43 -2.28 34.78
C TRP A 715 0.10 -3.46 33.95
N LEU A 716 0.45 -4.59 34.58
CA LEU A 716 0.89 -5.80 33.86
C LEU A 716 -0.16 -6.36 32.90
N LEU A 717 -1.43 -6.44 33.32
CA LEU A 717 -2.50 -6.99 32.49
C LEU A 717 -2.79 -6.10 31.27
N PHE A 718 -2.90 -4.79 31.46
CA PHE A 718 -3.11 -3.84 30.36
C PHE A 718 -1.88 -3.73 29.44
N LEU A 719 -0.66 -3.77 29.98
CA LEU A 719 0.57 -3.78 29.20
C LEU A 719 0.77 -5.08 28.42
N GLY A 720 0.39 -6.22 29.02
CA GLY A 720 0.36 -7.53 28.36
C GLY A 720 -0.60 -7.52 27.18
N ALA A 721 -1.84 -7.07 27.39
CA ALA A 721 -2.87 -6.94 26.35
C ALA A 721 -2.44 -6.02 25.21
N ALA A 722 -1.94 -4.83 25.53
CA ALA A 722 -1.56 -3.84 24.53
C ALA A 722 -0.22 -4.17 23.83
N GLY A 723 0.65 -4.94 24.47
CA GLY A 723 1.98 -5.27 23.98
C GLY A 723 2.07 -6.63 23.28
N ILE A 724 1.80 -7.72 23.98
CA ILE A 724 2.22 -9.08 23.58
C ILE A 724 1.08 -10.11 23.45
N LEU A 725 -0.05 -9.94 24.14
CA LEU A 725 -1.18 -10.88 24.15
C LEU A 725 -2.18 -10.55 23.03
N GLN A 726 -1.73 -10.58 21.78
CA GLN A 726 -2.55 -10.20 20.62
C GLN A 726 -3.48 -11.32 20.12
N ASP A 727 -3.28 -12.58 20.56
CA ASP A 727 -4.18 -13.70 20.24
C ASP A 727 -5.46 -13.64 21.10
N PRO A 728 -6.67 -13.65 20.48
CA PRO A 728 -7.94 -13.60 21.21
C PRO A 728 -8.16 -14.73 22.23
N SER A 729 -7.47 -15.86 22.12
CA SER A 729 -7.56 -16.95 23.09
C SER A 729 -7.09 -16.55 24.50
N HIS A 730 -6.28 -15.49 24.63
CA HIS A 730 -5.91 -14.96 25.94
C HIS A 730 -7.07 -14.26 26.67
N ASP A 731 -8.08 -13.74 25.96
CA ASP A 731 -9.23 -13.06 26.57
C ASP A 731 -9.93 -13.95 27.62
N ILE A 732 -9.91 -15.28 27.41
CA ILE A 732 -10.53 -16.30 28.27
C ILE A 732 -10.07 -16.19 29.74
N TRP A 733 -8.80 -15.85 29.98
CA TRP A 733 -8.27 -15.67 31.35
C TRP A 733 -7.97 -14.20 31.67
N LEU A 734 -7.59 -13.41 30.65
CA LEU A 734 -7.18 -12.03 30.78
C LEU A 734 -8.36 -11.11 31.14
N VAL A 735 -9.52 -11.28 30.49
CA VAL A 735 -10.70 -10.42 30.73
C VAL A 735 -11.29 -10.64 32.13
N PRO A 736 -11.56 -11.88 32.60
CA PRO A 736 -12.01 -12.11 33.98
C PRO A 736 -11.01 -11.60 35.02
N LYS A 737 -9.71 -11.86 34.84
CA LYS A 737 -8.68 -11.42 35.81
C LYS A 737 -8.53 -9.90 35.86
N THR A 738 -8.64 -9.23 34.71
CA THR A 738 -8.61 -7.76 34.66
C THR A 738 -9.85 -7.18 35.34
N TRP A 739 -11.02 -7.79 35.14
CA TRP A 739 -12.25 -7.42 35.85
C TRP A 739 -12.12 -7.56 37.38
N GLU A 740 -11.66 -8.71 37.88
CA GLU A 740 -11.40 -8.92 39.31
C GLU A 740 -10.45 -7.85 39.88
N THR A 741 -9.36 -7.56 39.17
CA THR A 741 -8.35 -6.58 39.60
C THR A 741 -8.92 -5.16 39.60
N MET A 742 -9.75 -4.80 38.63
CA MET A 742 -10.45 -3.51 38.60
C MET A 742 -11.47 -3.38 39.73
N GLN A 743 -12.22 -4.43 40.03
CA GLN A 743 -13.21 -4.43 41.13
C GLN A 743 -12.53 -4.26 42.49
N ALA A 744 -11.43 -4.98 42.74
CA ALA A 744 -10.68 -4.88 43.99
C ALA A 744 -10.03 -3.49 44.20
N LEU A 745 -9.73 -2.77 43.11
CA LEU A 745 -9.27 -1.38 43.11
C LEU A 745 -10.41 -0.34 43.05
N GLY A 746 -11.69 -0.75 42.94
CA GLY A 746 -12.84 0.15 42.84
C GLY A 746 -12.94 0.94 41.53
N LEU A 747 -12.39 0.43 40.43
CA LEU A 747 -12.25 1.14 39.15
C LEU A 747 -13.43 0.87 38.20
N GLY A 748 -14.27 1.88 37.99
CA GLY A 748 -15.47 1.80 37.13
C GLY A 748 -15.40 2.57 35.80
N THR A 749 -14.36 3.38 35.56
CA THR A 749 -14.25 4.23 34.35
C THR A 749 -12.87 4.14 33.70
N TRP A 750 -12.79 4.39 32.39
CA TRP A 750 -11.51 4.41 31.68
C TRP A 750 -10.54 5.42 32.27
N ASP A 751 -11.02 6.62 32.64
CA ASP A 751 -10.20 7.62 33.33
C ASP A 751 -9.64 7.14 34.66
N SER A 752 -10.42 6.40 35.46
CA SER A 752 -9.93 5.84 36.72
C SER A 752 -8.82 4.80 36.47
N VAL A 753 -9.00 3.89 35.51
CA VAL A 753 -7.98 2.90 35.11
C VAL A 753 -6.72 3.59 34.59
N ARG A 754 -6.88 4.55 33.67
CA ARG A 754 -5.79 5.34 33.08
C ARG A 754 -4.99 6.10 34.14
N SER A 755 -5.65 6.62 35.19
CA SER A 755 -4.97 7.28 36.31
C SER A 755 -4.03 6.34 37.08
N ILE A 756 -4.33 5.03 37.12
CA ILE A 756 -3.44 4.01 37.70
C ILE A 756 -2.32 3.66 36.72
N LEU A 757 -2.63 3.39 35.44
CA LEU A 757 -1.63 3.02 34.43
C LEU A 757 -0.52 4.08 34.29
N PHE A 758 -0.87 5.36 34.38
CA PHE A 758 0.09 6.47 34.29
C PHE A 758 1.01 6.64 35.52
N LYS A 759 0.80 5.88 36.62
CA LYS A 759 1.76 5.78 37.75
C LYS A 759 2.98 4.92 37.43
N PHE A 760 2.92 4.16 36.33
CA PHE A 760 3.92 3.18 35.93
C PHE A 760 4.54 3.55 34.56
N PRO A 761 5.66 2.93 34.13
CA PRO A 761 6.21 3.13 32.80
C PRO A 761 5.18 2.82 31.70
N TRP A 762 4.68 3.87 31.04
CA TRP A 762 3.59 3.79 30.07
C TRP A 762 3.76 4.84 28.96
N MET A 763 3.62 4.43 27.70
CA MET A 763 3.65 5.31 26.54
C MET A 763 2.22 5.53 26.04
N ASN A 764 1.66 6.72 26.28
CA ASN A 764 0.23 7.02 26.14
C ASN A 764 -0.27 6.71 24.72
N ASP A 765 0.17 7.49 23.72
CA ASP A 765 -0.20 7.34 22.31
C ASP A 765 0.10 5.95 21.72
N PHE A 766 0.98 5.17 22.35
CA PHE A 766 1.41 3.86 21.86
C PHE A 766 0.49 2.72 22.30
N TYR A 767 -0.06 2.79 23.52
CA TYR A 767 -0.89 1.72 24.09
C TYR A 767 -2.38 2.09 24.23
N GLU A 768 -2.79 3.36 24.08
CA GLU A 768 -4.16 3.82 24.39
C GLU A 768 -5.24 3.03 23.62
N SER A 769 -5.00 2.69 22.35
CA SER A 769 -5.97 2.00 21.47
C SER A 769 -6.28 0.59 21.98
N GLU A 770 -5.25 -0.23 22.17
CA GLU A 770 -5.34 -1.63 22.57
C GLU A 770 -5.74 -1.76 24.04
N ALA A 771 -5.25 -0.85 24.90
CA ALA A 771 -5.63 -0.79 26.31
C ALA A 771 -7.11 -0.41 26.49
N SER A 772 -7.60 0.60 25.74
CA SER A 772 -9.02 0.95 25.73
C SER A 772 -9.89 -0.21 25.21
N ALA A 773 -9.42 -0.95 24.20
CA ALA A 773 -10.11 -2.14 23.71
C ALA A 773 -10.25 -3.23 24.79
N LEU A 774 -9.21 -3.48 25.62
CA LEU A 774 -9.34 -4.39 26.77
C LEU A 774 -10.39 -3.89 27.77
N PHE A 775 -10.38 -2.60 28.10
CA PHE A 775 -11.37 -2.01 29.02
C PHE A 775 -12.82 -2.19 28.52
N VAL A 776 -13.05 -2.05 27.20
CA VAL A 776 -14.36 -2.33 26.58
C VAL A 776 -14.75 -3.81 26.73
N LYS A 777 -13.84 -4.76 26.50
CA LYS A 777 -14.11 -6.19 26.73
C LYS A 777 -14.46 -6.48 28.20
N VAL A 778 -13.74 -5.87 29.14
CA VAL A 778 -13.93 -6.03 30.59
C VAL A 778 -15.28 -5.48 31.06
N THR A 779 -15.70 -4.31 30.55
CA THR A 779 -17.02 -3.74 30.88
C THR A 779 -18.18 -4.54 30.27
N GLN A 780 -18.01 -5.11 29.07
CA GLN A 780 -18.97 -6.06 28.51
C GLN A 780 -19.07 -7.36 29.34
N TYR A 781 -17.94 -7.90 29.80
CA TYR A 781 -17.91 -9.06 30.71
C TYR A 781 -18.60 -8.76 32.05
N GLN A 782 -18.36 -7.58 32.63
CA GLN A 782 -19.07 -7.14 33.84
C GLN A 782 -20.59 -7.13 33.64
N SER A 783 -21.08 -6.62 32.50
CA SER A 783 -22.52 -6.62 32.18
C SER A 783 -23.10 -8.03 32.10
N SER A 784 -22.36 -9.01 31.56
CA SER A 784 -22.84 -10.40 31.49
C SER A 784 -22.85 -11.07 32.87
N GLN A 785 -21.84 -10.83 33.71
CA GLN A 785 -21.80 -11.33 35.10
C GLN A 785 -22.90 -10.75 36.00
N LEU A 786 -23.38 -9.53 35.72
CA LEU A 786 -24.52 -8.91 36.44
C LEU A 786 -25.89 -9.35 35.92
N SER A 787 -25.94 -10.10 34.81
CA SER A 787 -27.16 -10.63 34.19
C SER A 787 -27.40 -12.13 34.46
N LEU A 788 -26.43 -12.78 35.11
CA LEU A 788 -26.43 -14.18 35.55
C LEU A 788 -26.71 -14.25 37.07
#